data_AF-A0A9W4RVI1-F1
#
_entry.id   AF-A0A9W4RVI1-F1
#
_cell.length_a   1.000
_cell.length_b   1.000
_cell.length_c   1.000
_cell.angle_alpha   90.00
_cell.angle_beta   90.00
_cell.angle_gamma   90.00
#
_symmetry.space_group_name_H-M   'P 1'
#
loop_
_entity.id
_entity.type
_entity.pdbx_description
1 polymer ?
#
loop_
_entity_poly.entity_id
_entity_poly.type
_entity_poly.pdbx_seq_one_letter_code
_entity_poly.pdbx_strand_id
1 'polypeptide(L)'
;MTTRTMKLPALFLLGIAGIISAEGRCKVYPGDNAWPSDEAWAELNRRVDNRLLKPCPQAAACYPGLEYDAARCATMSANWTNSYTHLDDPIEMFSPVYQGLTCLPPNIYDSGNCTMGGFPWYVINASTPEHIQEGVKFAKETGIRLVVKNTGHDFSGKSGGGQSLSIWTHYLKDVEYIPEIVDEVEGYSGPAFKCGTGVQAFEIYRIAHEHGKVVVGGEGQTVGVMGGYIQGGGHSPLSSIYGTGADQALAFEVVTADGRFITADHTQNSDLFWALRGGGGSTFGIASSVTVKAFPDVPTTAAGFKFSTADGLSNDTFWSGVRSYFDHFIDNADNGTYSYFIMLPNNPSPGNFLFQMTPFFAPNKTAEVVESLLNPWFTELRELGIDFDPNITEYASFYPAWKDFFPLEVVEKVNVQSGSRLFPRKNFESEDLRQATFDAIRTSLEINHVFVGFNIKATSPDNPDNAVNPAWRENILFALQSVRWSVNATADQILEARNGFTFGDMQRWRDVSPGAGSYLAESDRMEPNFQQSFYGDEKYPRLLELKKKWDPEDVFYAATAVGSEFWTIETADGLPHENGRLCRVGLDALEANYQFKSFSWIYARANTDVRVEEESTDNMKSIVENVTSTALNYTGGMESIVENITSIAKNITSKASNYTHDEVQRMLTEQYAANMSQRSYRPPTATNYTGWHAWVWPALVYLIGLTCGVVAVNCKEKYRLPSVLAFCATGIEILRYVSGINMNYAVKDTLLKGIIIQCMGAVVMVLREGFVLTEEQKRLPWPQRARATYKIAWNGRFINTARQAPVYHLIKDQDKERQVPSAVIEKRKELAERKAQKATTENDRKDNEVAPVTDTANNQVAVEIWKRFSTHALKIWRNYRLRRMLEMVCRILLIIIVDNAKDIVIDRYLGFVWTDIEDHKSAIIRRFLRGDHIEPREFWVRVYFAFESIWAAYNWYNRAHLLCALFFVGLGIDEPEEWPPMFGDIRQAWNIRRFWSKYFDRLIYRTVCGTGEMMMQAVGLGRGPFMGKKRWLLNCLVFTISGFFHAYTDYLAGITCGFWWEVFSWVANFVIIAFETLFLHYLKTYCPRVYHALSGKIGKTIGFIWGFSWVWWVTPKSQFVTLRCIP
;
A
#
# COMPACT_ATOMS: atom_id res chain seq x y z
N MET A 1 57.00 -20.90 -45.98
CA MET A 1 56.73 -21.00 -44.53
C MET A 1 56.37 -19.61 -44.04
N THR A 2 55.08 -19.35 -43.88
CA THR A 2 54.50 -18.02 -43.63
C THR A 2 53.33 -18.21 -42.67
N THR A 3 53.37 -17.61 -41.48
CA THR A 3 52.20 -17.49 -40.61
C THR A 3 51.83 -16.02 -40.48
N ARG A 4 50.79 -15.67 -41.25
CA ARG A 4 50.10 -14.39 -41.30
C ARG A 4 49.09 -14.26 -40.17
N THR A 5 48.91 -13.00 -39.79
CA THR A 5 47.79 -12.36 -39.12
C THR A 5 46.43 -12.54 -39.83
N MET A 6 45.35 -12.72 -39.07
CA MET A 6 43.93 -12.33 -39.34
C MET A 6 43.11 -12.70 -38.08
N LYS A 7 42.67 -11.75 -37.22
CA LYS A 7 41.46 -10.90 -37.24
C LYS A 7 40.11 -11.65 -37.19
N LEU A 8 39.37 -11.53 -36.07
CA LEU A 8 37.95 -11.10 -35.92
C LEU A 8 37.45 -11.34 -34.46
N PRO A 9 36.45 -10.61 -33.94
CA PRO A 9 36.49 -9.19 -33.60
C PRO A 9 36.11 -8.89 -32.12
N ALA A 10 36.72 -7.85 -31.56
CA ALA A 10 36.26 -7.17 -30.36
C ALA A 10 35.07 -6.27 -30.72
N LEU A 11 33.85 -6.74 -30.45
CA LEU A 11 32.63 -5.94 -30.53
C LEU A 11 31.54 -6.67 -29.73
N PHE A 12 31.55 -6.57 -28.40
CA PHE A 12 30.37 -6.79 -27.53
C PHE A 12 30.60 -6.43 -26.04
N LEU A 13 31.62 -5.62 -25.69
CA LEU A 13 31.91 -5.21 -24.30
C LEU A 13 32.09 -3.70 -24.10
N LEU A 14 31.65 -2.87 -25.05
CA LEU A 14 31.65 -1.40 -24.95
C LEU A 14 30.25 -0.80 -25.19
N GLY A 15 29.20 -1.56 -24.85
CA GLY A 15 27.81 -1.17 -25.13
C GLY A 15 26.83 -1.32 -23.99
N ILE A 16 27.26 -1.42 -22.72
CA ILE A 16 26.41 -1.25 -21.52
C ILE A 16 27.25 -0.72 -20.34
N ALA A 17 27.98 0.38 -20.56
CA ALA A 17 28.62 1.16 -19.49
C ALA A 17 28.49 2.68 -19.74
N GLY A 18 27.57 3.07 -20.62
CA GLY A 18 27.13 4.44 -20.83
C GLY A 18 25.62 4.46 -20.66
N ILE A 19 25.11 5.37 -19.82
CA ILE A 19 23.72 5.52 -19.35
C ILE A 19 23.38 4.68 -18.10
N ILE A 20 24.18 4.82 -17.05
CA ILE A 20 23.65 5.29 -15.75
C ILE A 20 24.63 6.39 -15.35
N SER A 21 24.39 7.61 -15.84
CA SER A 21 24.87 8.78 -15.11
C SER A 21 24.29 8.64 -13.71
N ALA A 22 25.14 8.73 -12.69
CA ALA A 22 24.67 8.86 -11.32
C ALA A 22 24.00 10.24 -11.19
N GLU A 23 22.75 10.36 -11.63
CA GLU A 23 21.92 11.49 -11.26
C GLU A 23 21.75 11.46 -9.75
N GLY A 24 22.07 12.58 -9.10
CA GLY A 24 21.87 12.73 -7.67
C GLY A 24 20.40 12.47 -7.32
N ARG A 25 20.16 11.90 -6.13
CA ARG A 25 18.80 11.66 -5.61
C ARG A 25 17.94 12.94 -5.61
N CYS A 26 18.56 14.11 -5.51
CA CYS A 26 17.88 15.40 -5.45
C CYS A 26 18.09 16.20 -6.73
N LYS A 27 17.16 17.12 -7.01
CA LYS A 27 17.39 18.21 -7.98
C LYS A 27 18.64 19.01 -7.58
N VAL A 28 19.20 19.74 -8.53
CA VAL A 28 20.42 20.54 -8.30
C VAL A 28 20.09 21.81 -7.51
N TYR A 29 20.86 22.07 -6.45
CA TYR A 29 20.68 23.20 -5.54
C TYR A 29 21.92 24.12 -5.48
N PRO A 30 21.78 25.39 -5.07
CA PRO A 30 22.90 26.29 -4.85
C PRO A 30 23.96 25.68 -3.94
N GLY A 31 25.22 25.78 -4.35
CA GLY A 31 26.37 25.18 -3.66
C GLY A 31 26.73 23.77 -4.13
N ASP A 32 25.85 23.08 -4.87
CA ASP A 32 26.20 21.82 -5.54
C ASP A 32 27.17 22.10 -6.70
N ASN A 33 28.11 21.18 -6.97
CA ASN A 33 29.06 21.33 -8.08
C ASN A 33 28.37 21.43 -9.46
N ALA A 34 27.14 20.91 -9.57
CA ALA A 34 26.34 20.94 -10.78
C ALA A 34 25.48 22.23 -10.91
N TRP A 35 25.49 23.11 -9.91
CA TRP A 35 24.73 24.37 -9.97
C TRP A 35 25.21 25.22 -11.16
N PRO A 36 24.30 25.81 -11.96
CA PRO A 36 24.70 26.58 -13.13
C PRO A 36 25.58 27.76 -12.75
N SER A 37 26.64 27.98 -13.53
CA SER A 37 27.55 29.12 -13.35
C SER A 37 26.84 30.44 -13.65
N ASP A 38 27.42 31.55 -13.18
CA ASP A 38 26.89 32.88 -13.47
C ASP A 38 26.80 33.16 -14.98
N GLU A 39 27.73 32.63 -15.79
CA GLU A 39 27.66 32.74 -17.25
C GLU A 39 26.49 31.94 -17.83
N ALA A 40 26.17 30.75 -17.28
CA ALA A 40 25.02 29.97 -17.72
C ALA A 40 23.70 30.73 -17.43
N TRP A 41 23.60 31.37 -16.27
CA TRP A 41 22.46 32.24 -15.94
C TRP A 41 22.40 33.48 -16.85
N ALA A 42 23.54 34.09 -17.16
CA ALA A 42 23.60 35.24 -18.07
C ALA A 42 23.20 34.85 -19.52
N GLU A 43 23.60 33.67 -19.98
CA GLU A 43 23.20 33.13 -21.27
C GLU A 43 21.69 32.83 -21.31
N LEU A 44 21.13 32.22 -20.25
CA LEU A 44 19.68 32.07 -20.14
C LEU A 44 18.99 33.44 -20.21
N ASN A 45 19.48 34.42 -19.47
CA ASN A 45 18.91 35.78 -19.47
C ASN A 45 18.91 36.39 -20.88
N ARG A 46 19.98 36.20 -21.67
CA ARG A 46 20.05 36.64 -23.07
C ARG A 46 19.03 35.92 -23.96
N ARG A 47 18.79 34.62 -23.74
CA ARG A 47 17.83 33.82 -24.50
C ARG A 47 16.37 34.10 -24.16
N VAL A 48 16.09 34.69 -23.00
CA VAL A 48 14.75 35.13 -22.58
C VAL A 48 14.58 36.65 -22.63
N ASP A 49 15.26 37.32 -23.56
CA ASP A 49 15.13 38.76 -23.79
C ASP A 49 15.35 39.65 -22.56
N ASN A 50 16.33 39.27 -21.73
CA ASN A 50 16.66 39.93 -20.46
C ASN A 50 15.53 39.91 -19.41
N ARG A 51 14.66 38.88 -19.44
CA ARG A 51 13.53 38.71 -18.52
C ARG A 51 13.79 37.71 -17.38
N LEU A 52 15.05 37.33 -17.16
CA LEU A 52 15.45 36.56 -15.98
C LEU A 52 15.65 37.51 -14.79
N LEU A 53 14.83 37.33 -13.77
CA LEU A 53 14.86 38.09 -12.53
C LEU A 53 15.58 37.29 -11.44
N LYS A 54 16.23 38.02 -10.52
CA LYS A 54 16.75 37.50 -9.25
C LYS A 54 16.15 38.32 -8.09
N PRO A 55 14.84 38.15 -7.83
CA PRO A 55 14.11 39.00 -6.89
C PRO A 55 14.43 38.68 -5.43
N CYS A 56 14.16 39.64 -4.55
CA CYS A 56 14.23 39.51 -3.09
C CYS A 56 12.80 39.51 -2.52
N PRO A 57 12.49 38.81 -1.41
CA PRO A 57 11.14 38.77 -0.84
C PRO A 57 10.66 40.18 -0.50
N GLN A 58 9.37 40.48 -0.72
CA GLN A 58 8.88 41.85 -0.55
C GLN A 58 9.10 42.36 0.89
N ALA A 59 8.91 41.46 1.85
CA ALA A 59 9.09 41.74 3.27
C ALA A 59 10.54 42.02 3.69
N ALA A 60 11.54 41.82 2.82
CA ALA A 60 12.93 42.20 3.12
C ALA A 60 13.06 43.69 3.49
N ALA A 61 12.16 44.54 2.98
CA ALA A 61 12.08 45.96 3.34
C ALA A 61 11.84 46.21 4.84
N CYS A 62 11.29 45.23 5.56
CA CYS A 62 11.02 45.33 6.99
C CYS A 62 12.21 44.93 7.89
N TYR A 63 13.29 44.37 7.33
CA TYR A 63 14.40 43.82 8.10
C TYR A 63 15.69 44.60 7.89
N PRO A 64 16.58 44.68 8.90
CA PRO A 64 17.88 45.34 8.74
C PRO A 64 18.69 44.73 7.60
N GLY A 65 19.11 45.55 6.64
CA GLY A 65 19.86 45.10 5.46
C GLY A 65 19.88 46.14 4.34
N LEU A 66 20.37 45.72 3.17
CA LEU A 66 20.44 46.59 1.98
C LEU A 66 19.05 47.00 1.46
N GLU A 67 18.05 46.14 1.64
CA GLU A 67 16.68 46.37 1.16
C GLU A 67 15.80 47.13 2.17
N TYR A 68 16.31 47.45 3.36
CA TYR A 68 15.53 48.06 4.43
C TYR A 68 14.91 49.39 4.03
N ASP A 69 13.59 49.48 4.09
CA ASP A 69 12.81 50.69 3.82
C ASP A 69 11.57 50.69 4.71
N ALA A 70 11.58 51.53 5.74
CA ALA A 70 10.50 51.62 6.72
C ALA A 70 9.16 52.08 6.10
N ALA A 71 9.19 52.94 5.07
CA ALA A 71 7.98 53.43 4.42
C ALA A 71 7.36 52.36 3.52
N ARG A 72 8.20 51.64 2.76
CA ARG A 72 7.78 50.48 1.98
C ARG A 72 7.24 49.37 2.88
N CYS A 73 7.93 49.06 3.98
CA CYS A 73 7.47 48.10 4.97
C CYS A 73 6.08 48.45 5.51
N ALA A 74 5.88 49.68 5.99
CA ALA A 74 4.59 50.12 6.53
C ALA A 74 3.45 50.05 5.50
N THR A 75 3.71 50.46 4.25
CA THR A 75 2.72 50.45 3.16
C THR A 75 2.30 49.02 2.79
N MET A 76 3.28 48.13 2.68
CA MET A 76 3.10 46.73 2.33
C MET A 76 2.42 45.96 3.46
N SER A 77 2.84 46.16 4.72
CA SER A 77 2.19 45.59 5.91
C SER A 77 0.70 45.92 6.01
N ALA A 78 0.32 47.16 5.69
CA ALA A 78 -1.07 47.60 5.74
C ALA A 78 -1.97 46.93 4.68
N ASN A 79 -1.37 46.48 3.56
CA ASN A 79 -2.06 45.85 2.45
C ASN A 79 -1.70 44.37 2.28
N TRP A 80 -1.12 43.73 3.31
CA TRP A 80 -0.58 42.38 3.19
C TRP A 80 -1.64 41.33 2.87
N THR A 81 -2.88 41.50 3.31
CA THR A 81 -3.95 40.55 3.00
C THR A 81 -4.68 40.83 1.70
N ASN A 82 -4.28 41.88 0.96
CA ASN A 82 -4.84 42.24 -0.34
C ASN A 82 -4.13 41.44 -1.44
N SER A 83 -4.88 40.62 -2.18
CA SER A 83 -4.34 39.76 -3.24
C SER A 83 -3.74 40.54 -4.43
N TYR A 84 -4.19 41.76 -4.71
CA TYR A 84 -3.57 42.64 -5.72
C TYR A 84 -2.12 42.99 -5.39
N THR A 85 -1.76 43.05 -4.10
CA THR A 85 -0.37 43.33 -3.68
C THR A 85 0.58 42.19 -4.03
N HIS A 86 0.08 40.95 -4.05
CA HIS A 86 0.90 39.74 -4.16
C HIS A 86 0.89 39.12 -5.56
N LEU A 87 -0.19 39.30 -6.32
CA LEU A 87 -0.31 38.69 -7.65
C LEU A 87 0.76 39.19 -8.63
N ASP A 88 1.17 40.46 -8.48
CA ASP A 88 2.20 41.14 -9.28
C ASP A 88 3.62 40.91 -8.75
N ASP A 89 3.78 40.13 -7.68
CA ASP A 89 5.10 39.73 -7.21
C ASP A 89 5.61 38.48 -7.95
N PRO A 90 6.88 38.43 -8.37
CA PRO A 90 7.43 37.24 -9.04
C PRO A 90 7.57 36.00 -8.14
N ILE A 91 7.58 36.14 -6.81
CA ILE A 91 7.93 35.06 -5.87
C ILE A 91 6.96 34.84 -4.71
N GLU A 92 6.09 35.79 -4.34
CA GLU A 92 5.09 35.61 -3.29
C GLU A 92 4.00 34.58 -3.66
N MET A 93 3.52 33.87 -2.64
CA MET A 93 2.36 32.97 -2.72
C MET A 93 1.33 33.35 -1.66
N PHE A 94 0.05 33.29 -2.02
CA PHE A 94 -1.07 33.67 -1.15
C PHE A 94 -1.23 32.78 0.11
N SER A 95 -0.50 31.65 0.14
CA SER A 95 -0.43 30.72 1.27
C SER A 95 1.02 30.63 1.79
N PRO A 96 1.49 31.64 2.55
CA PRO A 96 2.90 31.78 2.95
C PRO A 96 3.37 30.67 3.89
N VAL A 97 2.45 29.96 4.53
CA VAL A 97 2.72 28.74 5.32
C VAL A 97 3.44 27.67 4.52
N TYR A 98 3.23 27.62 3.20
CA TYR A 98 3.92 26.67 2.32
C TYR A 98 5.23 27.23 1.75
N GLN A 99 5.53 28.51 1.95
CA GLN A 99 6.85 29.11 1.67
C GLN A 99 7.79 29.06 2.90
N GLY A 100 7.30 28.55 4.03
CA GLY A 100 8.07 28.35 5.26
C GLY A 100 8.13 29.57 6.17
N LEU A 101 7.31 30.61 5.94
CA LEU A 101 7.20 31.81 6.80
C LEU A 101 8.56 32.49 7.09
N THR A 102 9.46 32.46 6.11
CA THR A 102 10.87 32.84 6.29
C THR A 102 11.17 34.33 6.10
N CYS A 103 10.23 35.08 5.54
CA CYS A 103 10.31 36.52 5.39
C CYS A 103 8.90 37.10 5.24
N LEU A 104 8.40 37.71 6.31
CA LEU A 104 7.06 38.31 6.40
C LEU A 104 7.16 39.65 7.13
N PRO A 105 6.19 40.55 7.03
CA PRO A 105 6.24 41.75 7.85
C PRO A 105 6.23 41.38 9.36
N PRO A 106 7.16 41.89 10.18
CA PRO A 106 7.27 41.47 11.60
C PRO A 106 6.02 41.75 12.45
N ASN A 107 5.17 42.71 12.03
CA ASN A 107 3.89 42.98 12.69
C ASN A 107 2.81 41.94 12.37
N ILE A 108 3.04 41.07 11.39
CA ILE A 108 2.16 39.97 10.97
C ILE A 108 2.73 38.64 11.46
N TYR A 109 4.01 38.38 11.17
CA TYR A 109 4.76 37.23 11.65
C TYR A 109 6.25 37.58 11.73
N ASP A 110 6.81 37.57 12.94
CA ASP A 110 8.23 37.87 13.15
C ASP A 110 9.08 36.60 13.07
N SER A 111 9.70 36.39 11.91
CA SER A 111 10.68 35.32 11.70
C SER A 111 12.07 35.62 12.31
N GLY A 112 12.27 36.79 12.90
CA GLY A 112 13.54 37.28 13.46
C GLY A 112 14.56 37.72 12.41
N ASN A 113 14.59 37.08 11.23
CA ASN A 113 15.34 37.50 10.06
C ASN A 113 14.56 37.22 8.76
N CYS A 114 14.93 37.89 7.66
CA CYS A 114 14.39 37.61 6.34
C CYS A 114 15.36 36.72 5.56
N THR A 115 14.90 35.54 5.12
CA THR A 115 15.66 34.65 4.24
C THR A 115 14.83 34.21 3.04
N MET A 116 15.50 33.69 2.00
CA MET A 116 14.82 33.21 0.78
C MET A 116 13.97 31.95 0.97
N GLY A 117 14.07 31.22 2.09
CA GLY A 117 13.32 29.98 2.38
C GLY A 117 12.78 29.19 1.18
N GLY A 118 11.44 29.11 1.11
CA GLY A 118 10.69 28.44 0.03
C GLY A 118 10.45 29.28 -1.24
N PHE A 119 11.05 30.47 -1.34
CA PHE A 119 10.97 31.33 -2.53
C PHE A 119 11.92 30.84 -3.64
N PRO A 120 11.52 30.90 -4.93
CA PRO A 120 12.43 30.63 -6.04
C PRO A 120 13.53 31.71 -6.10
N TRP A 121 14.73 31.33 -6.53
CA TRP A 121 15.88 32.25 -6.58
C TRP A 121 15.96 33.01 -7.90
N TYR A 122 15.54 32.35 -8.98
CA TYR A 122 15.47 32.94 -10.31
C TYR A 122 14.05 32.82 -10.82
N VAL A 123 13.60 33.84 -11.54
CA VAL A 123 12.26 33.88 -12.13
C VAL A 123 12.35 34.34 -13.57
N ILE A 124 11.84 33.56 -14.52
CA ILE A 124 11.59 34.04 -15.88
C ILE A 124 10.22 34.73 -15.87
N ASN A 125 10.21 36.04 -16.10
CA ASN A 125 9.00 36.78 -16.37
C ASN A 125 8.55 36.46 -17.81
N ALA A 126 7.72 35.42 -17.97
CA ALA A 126 7.32 34.93 -19.28
C ALA A 126 6.22 35.81 -19.88
N SER A 127 6.38 36.12 -21.17
CA SER A 127 5.46 36.92 -21.99
C SER A 127 5.27 36.35 -23.40
N THR A 128 6.04 35.31 -23.74
CA THR A 128 5.93 34.56 -24.99
C THR A 128 6.15 33.07 -24.70
N PRO A 129 5.66 32.15 -25.55
CA PRO A 129 5.96 30.72 -25.43
C PRO A 129 7.46 30.41 -25.45
N GLU A 130 8.26 31.17 -26.19
CA GLU A 130 9.71 30.97 -26.30
C GLU A 130 10.42 31.14 -24.96
N HIS A 131 9.99 32.10 -24.13
CA HIS A 131 10.53 32.26 -22.77
C HIS A 131 10.29 31.02 -21.90
N ILE A 132 9.13 30.38 -22.05
CA ILE A 132 8.81 29.13 -21.37
C ILE A 132 9.69 28.00 -21.91
N GLN A 133 9.85 27.89 -23.22
CA GLN A 133 10.70 26.86 -23.85
C GLN A 133 12.15 26.94 -23.36
N GLU A 134 12.74 28.13 -23.31
CA GLU A 134 14.12 28.30 -22.83
C GLU A 134 14.25 27.99 -21.33
N GLY A 135 13.26 28.35 -20.51
CA GLY A 135 13.23 27.97 -19.10
C GLY A 135 13.13 26.46 -18.87
N VAL A 136 12.27 25.78 -19.62
CA VAL A 136 12.09 24.31 -19.54
C VAL A 136 13.35 23.58 -20.00
N LYS A 137 13.93 23.98 -21.14
CA LYS A 137 15.19 23.40 -21.65
C LYS A 137 16.32 23.59 -20.65
N PHE A 138 16.48 24.80 -20.12
CA PHE A 138 17.51 25.10 -19.12
C PHE A 138 17.33 24.24 -17.87
N ALA A 139 16.12 24.16 -17.32
CA ALA A 139 15.87 23.37 -16.12
C ALA A 139 16.11 21.87 -16.33
N LYS A 140 15.74 21.36 -17.50
CA LYS A 140 16.03 19.97 -17.90
C LYS A 140 17.53 19.72 -18.04
N GLU A 141 18.25 20.57 -18.76
CA GLU A 141 19.69 20.42 -19.02
C GLU A 141 20.53 20.51 -17.74
N THR A 142 20.14 21.36 -16.78
CA THR A 142 20.91 21.58 -15.56
C THR A 142 20.40 20.78 -14.36
N GLY A 143 19.23 20.14 -14.47
CA GLY A 143 18.63 19.36 -13.38
C GLY A 143 18.14 20.18 -12.18
N ILE A 144 18.02 21.50 -12.32
CA ILE A 144 17.46 22.36 -11.26
C ILE A 144 15.96 22.10 -11.10
N ARG A 145 15.42 22.40 -9.92
CA ARG A 145 13.97 22.39 -9.71
C ARG A 145 13.32 23.48 -10.57
N LEU A 146 12.30 23.10 -11.33
CA LEU A 146 11.44 24.02 -12.07
C LEU A 146 10.13 24.23 -11.30
N VAL A 147 9.73 25.49 -11.14
CA VAL A 147 8.46 25.92 -10.56
C VAL A 147 7.68 26.67 -11.64
N VAL A 148 6.35 26.57 -11.59
CA VAL A 148 5.47 27.36 -12.47
C VAL A 148 4.54 28.15 -11.58
N LYS A 149 4.60 29.48 -11.69
CA LYS A 149 3.71 30.38 -10.96
C LYS A 149 2.88 31.16 -11.96
N ASN A 150 1.57 31.18 -11.74
CA ASN A 150 0.70 32.16 -12.36
C ASN A 150 0.50 33.32 -11.38
N THR A 151 -0.48 33.20 -10.50
CA THR A 151 -0.84 34.24 -9.53
C THR A 151 -0.26 34.02 -8.13
N GLY A 152 0.01 32.76 -7.76
CA GLY A 152 0.41 32.39 -6.39
C GLY A 152 -0.76 31.90 -5.50
N HIS A 153 -1.95 31.73 -6.07
CA HIS A 153 -3.20 31.41 -5.35
C HIS A 153 -3.30 29.98 -4.79
N ASP A 154 -2.33 29.12 -5.06
CA ASP A 154 -2.42 27.69 -4.74
C ASP A 154 -2.49 27.44 -3.23
N PHE A 155 -3.53 26.70 -2.80
CA PHE A 155 -3.82 26.40 -1.39
C PHE A 155 -2.89 25.36 -0.77
N SER A 156 -2.06 24.69 -1.56
CA SER A 156 -1.24 23.55 -1.12
C SER A 156 0.25 23.73 -1.43
N GLY A 157 0.70 24.92 -1.86
CA GLY A 157 2.12 25.21 -2.09
C GLY A 157 2.64 24.91 -3.50
N LYS A 158 1.79 24.50 -4.46
CA LYS A 158 2.21 23.94 -5.78
C LYS A 158 2.86 24.94 -6.72
N SER A 159 2.73 26.24 -6.44
CA SER A 159 3.33 27.33 -7.21
C SER A 159 4.60 27.91 -6.57
N GLY A 160 5.10 27.28 -5.50
CA GLY A 160 6.34 27.66 -4.81
C GLY A 160 7.42 26.58 -4.88
N GLY A 161 8.62 26.93 -4.43
CA GLY A 161 9.76 26.03 -4.42
C GLY A 161 11.07 26.75 -4.11
N GLY A 162 11.65 26.47 -2.94
CA GLY A 162 12.91 27.08 -2.53
C GLY A 162 14.04 26.76 -3.51
N GLN A 163 14.90 27.76 -3.76
CA GLN A 163 16.18 27.59 -4.47
C GLN A 163 16.00 26.99 -5.89
N SER A 164 14.91 27.38 -6.55
CA SER A 164 14.49 26.90 -7.87
C SER A 164 14.56 27.99 -8.94
N LEU A 165 14.30 27.59 -10.19
CA LEU A 165 13.90 28.48 -11.26
C LEU A 165 12.37 28.45 -11.37
N SER A 166 11.73 29.62 -11.29
CA SER A 166 10.29 29.77 -11.54
C SER A 166 10.03 30.33 -12.94
N ILE A 167 9.05 29.78 -13.65
CA ILE A 167 8.46 30.40 -14.84
C ILE A 167 7.18 31.09 -14.38
N TRP A 168 7.18 32.42 -14.48
CA TRP A 168 6.05 33.25 -14.08
C TRP A 168 5.21 33.61 -15.30
N THR A 169 4.05 32.96 -15.42
CA THR A 169 3.16 33.06 -16.60
C THR A 169 2.16 34.22 -16.54
N HIS A 170 2.21 35.01 -15.46
CA HIS A 170 1.27 36.11 -15.18
C HIS A 170 1.13 37.11 -16.32
N TYR A 171 2.20 37.43 -17.06
CA TYR A 171 2.16 38.42 -18.14
C TYR A 171 1.72 37.87 -19.50
N LEU A 172 1.29 36.61 -19.58
CA LEU A 172 0.59 36.08 -20.76
C LEU A 172 -0.88 36.52 -20.70
N LYS A 173 -1.12 37.78 -21.07
CA LYS A 173 -2.40 38.49 -20.89
C LYS A 173 -3.24 38.66 -22.16
N ASP A 174 -2.79 38.12 -23.29
CA ASP A 174 -3.51 38.25 -24.56
C ASP A 174 -4.89 37.58 -24.48
N VAL A 175 -5.92 38.26 -25.01
CA VAL A 175 -7.29 37.74 -25.11
C VAL A 175 -7.82 38.03 -26.50
N GLU A 176 -8.24 36.98 -27.20
CA GLU A 176 -8.84 37.03 -28.52
C GLU A 176 -10.27 36.51 -28.46
N TYR A 177 -11.24 37.33 -28.89
CA TYR A 177 -12.62 36.90 -29.09
C TYR A 177 -12.77 36.20 -30.44
N ILE A 178 -13.25 34.97 -30.43
CA ILE A 178 -13.51 34.15 -31.62
C ILE A 178 -15.04 34.07 -31.78
N PRO A 179 -15.64 34.74 -32.78
CA PRO A 179 -17.10 34.78 -32.90
C PRO A 179 -17.75 33.41 -33.12
N GLU A 180 -17.05 32.52 -33.82
CA GLU A 180 -17.49 31.16 -34.13
C GLU A 180 -16.28 30.22 -34.19
N ILE A 181 -16.32 29.13 -33.43
CA ILE A 181 -15.42 27.98 -33.51
C ILE A 181 -16.26 26.71 -33.57
N VAL A 182 -15.81 25.73 -34.36
CA VAL A 182 -16.46 24.43 -34.50
C VAL A 182 -15.51 23.35 -33.99
N ASP A 183 -15.95 22.63 -32.97
CA ASP A 183 -15.32 21.40 -32.49
C ASP A 183 -16.26 20.23 -32.80
N GLU A 184 -15.96 19.51 -33.88
CA GLU A 184 -16.80 18.41 -34.35
C GLU A 184 -16.80 17.20 -33.40
N VAL A 185 -15.74 17.03 -32.59
CA VAL A 185 -15.61 15.88 -31.68
C VAL A 185 -16.47 16.08 -30.44
N GLU A 186 -16.43 17.29 -29.87
CA GLU A 186 -17.27 17.68 -28.73
C GLU A 186 -18.71 18.05 -29.16
N GLY A 187 -18.93 18.35 -30.44
CA GLY A 187 -20.22 18.82 -30.95
C GLY A 187 -20.51 20.29 -30.63
N TYR A 188 -19.48 21.10 -30.37
CA TYR A 188 -19.61 22.51 -30.04
C TYR A 188 -19.49 23.40 -31.30
N SER A 189 -20.43 24.32 -31.48
CA SER A 189 -20.39 25.38 -32.51
C SER A 189 -20.86 26.67 -31.85
N GLY A 190 -19.97 27.65 -31.71
CA GLY A 190 -20.32 28.91 -31.07
C GLY A 190 -19.14 29.81 -30.75
N PRO A 191 -19.36 30.89 -29.98
CA PRO A 191 -18.31 31.86 -29.67
C PRO A 191 -17.32 31.34 -28.63
N ALA A 192 -16.05 31.69 -28.75
CA ALA A 192 -15.00 31.30 -27.81
C ALA A 192 -14.07 32.47 -27.48
N PHE A 193 -13.24 32.30 -26.46
CA PHE A 193 -12.12 33.18 -26.17
C PHE A 193 -10.82 32.38 -26.12
N LYS A 194 -9.81 32.80 -26.88
CA LYS A 194 -8.43 32.33 -26.70
C LYS A 194 -7.72 33.29 -25.75
N CYS A 195 -7.28 32.77 -24.61
CA CYS A 195 -6.75 33.57 -23.52
C CYS A 195 -5.36 33.07 -23.11
N GLY A 196 -4.41 33.98 -22.94
CA GLY A 196 -3.13 33.67 -22.31
C GLY A 196 -3.31 33.16 -20.89
N THR A 197 -2.40 32.31 -20.41
CA THR A 197 -2.57 31.68 -19.09
C THR A 197 -2.55 32.66 -17.91
N GLY A 198 -2.01 33.86 -18.10
CA GLY A 198 -1.95 34.90 -17.09
C GLY A 198 -3.28 35.60 -16.83
N VAL A 199 -4.29 35.39 -17.68
CA VAL A 199 -5.62 36.03 -17.56
C VAL A 199 -6.32 35.56 -16.27
N GLN A 200 -6.87 36.53 -15.54
CA GLN A 200 -7.54 36.36 -14.24
C GLN A 200 -9.05 36.53 -14.36
N ALA A 201 -9.80 36.09 -13.34
CA ALA A 201 -11.27 36.10 -13.36
C ALA A 201 -11.84 37.50 -13.60
N PHE A 202 -11.34 38.52 -12.89
CA PHE A 202 -11.80 39.90 -13.06
C PHE A 202 -11.58 40.46 -14.47
N GLU A 203 -10.54 39.99 -15.17
CA GLU A 203 -10.22 40.41 -16.53
C GLU A 203 -11.16 39.75 -17.53
N ILE A 204 -11.28 38.42 -17.49
CA ILE A 204 -12.06 37.70 -18.50
C ILE A 204 -13.56 37.94 -18.34
N TYR A 205 -14.09 38.10 -17.13
CA TYR A 205 -15.51 38.38 -16.96
C TYR A 205 -15.88 39.77 -17.51
N ARG A 206 -15.03 40.78 -17.28
CA ARG A 206 -15.23 42.11 -17.86
C ARG A 206 -15.17 42.05 -19.39
N ILE A 207 -14.14 41.41 -19.95
CA ILE A 207 -13.97 41.31 -21.41
C ILE A 207 -15.12 40.53 -22.05
N ALA A 208 -15.53 39.40 -21.48
CA ALA A 208 -16.66 38.63 -21.98
C ALA A 208 -17.95 39.46 -21.99
N HIS A 209 -18.21 40.19 -20.90
CA HIS A 209 -19.37 41.07 -20.78
C HIS A 209 -19.38 42.19 -21.84
N GLU A 210 -18.23 42.78 -22.16
CA GLU A 210 -18.08 43.78 -23.23
C GLU A 210 -18.48 43.23 -24.62
N HIS A 211 -18.40 41.90 -24.80
CA HIS A 211 -18.85 41.20 -26.00
C HIS A 211 -20.28 40.62 -25.89
N GLY A 212 -21.02 40.95 -24.82
CA GLY A 212 -22.35 40.38 -24.54
C GLY A 212 -22.30 38.87 -24.30
N LYS A 213 -21.19 38.40 -23.71
CA LYS A 213 -20.92 36.99 -23.41
C LYS A 213 -20.65 36.79 -21.93
N VAL A 214 -20.69 35.53 -21.53
CA VAL A 214 -20.19 35.03 -20.25
C VAL A 214 -19.29 33.81 -20.51
N VAL A 215 -18.32 33.60 -19.62
CA VAL A 215 -17.45 32.41 -19.60
C VAL A 215 -17.52 31.75 -18.23
N VAL A 216 -17.22 30.46 -18.13
CA VAL A 216 -17.09 29.79 -16.83
C VAL A 216 -15.74 30.16 -16.20
N GLY A 217 -15.77 30.84 -15.07
CA GLY A 217 -14.58 31.22 -14.30
C GLY A 217 -14.76 31.04 -12.79
N GLY A 218 -13.72 31.35 -12.02
CA GLY A 218 -13.75 31.26 -10.56
C GLY A 218 -14.60 32.34 -9.90
N GLU A 219 -14.83 32.19 -8.59
CA GLU A 219 -15.48 33.23 -7.76
C GLU A 219 -14.47 34.30 -7.30
N GLY A 220 -13.27 33.88 -6.87
CA GLY A 220 -12.19 34.80 -6.49
C GLY A 220 -11.68 35.64 -7.65
N GLN A 221 -11.54 36.95 -7.43
CA GLN A 221 -11.29 37.93 -8.49
C GLN A 221 -9.92 37.73 -9.15
N THR A 222 -8.88 37.51 -8.35
CA THR A 222 -7.50 37.43 -8.85
C THR A 222 -7.07 36.02 -9.25
N VAL A 223 -7.98 35.03 -9.22
CA VAL A 223 -7.69 33.66 -9.66
C VAL A 223 -7.30 33.65 -11.14
N GLY A 224 -6.14 33.06 -11.45
CA GLY A 224 -5.68 32.84 -12.82
C GLY A 224 -6.45 31.72 -13.50
N VAL A 225 -7.59 32.06 -14.10
CA VAL A 225 -8.60 31.12 -14.62
C VAL A 225 -8.05 30.20 -15.71
N MET A 226 -7.08 30.67 -16.50
CA MET A 226 -6.46 29.87 -17.58
C MET A 226 -5.27 29.02 -17.10
N GLY A 227 -4.90 29.11 -15.82
CA GLY A 227 -3.79 28.36 -15.22
C GLY A 227 -4.25 27.10 -14.49
N GLY A 228 -3.85 26.98 -13.22
CA GLY A 228 -4.16 25.82 -12.39
C GLY A 228 -5.65 25.62 -12.11
N TYR A 229 -6.48 26.66 -12.21
CA TYR A 229 -7.93 26.60 -12.05
C TYR A 229 -8.58 25.65 -13.08
N ILE A 230 -8.47 25.99 -14.37
CA ILE A 230 -9.06 25.18 -15.44
C ILE A 230 -8.38 23.83 -15.55
N GLN A 231 -7.07 23.77 -15.30
CA GLN A 231 -6.33 22.51 -15.34
C GLN A 231 -6.67 21.56 -14.19
N GLY A 232 -7.18 22.07 -13.07
CA GLY A 232 -7.60 21.26 -11.91
C GLY A 232 -9.08 20.88 -11.88
N GLY A 233 -9.89 21.42 -12.79
CA GLY A 233 -11.35 21.31 -12.78
C GLY A 233 -11.99 22.70 -12.83
N GLY A 234 -12.05 23.38 -11.68
CA GLY A 234 -12.54 24.75 -11.60
C GLY A 234 -14.06 24.80 -11.42
N HIS A 235 -14.54 25.05 -10.21
CA HIS A 235 -15.95 25.32 -9.97
C HIS A 235 -16.27 26.80 -10.23
N SER A 236 -17.52 27.12 -10.52
CA SER A 236 -17.95 28.44 -10.94
C SER A 236 -19.37 28.74 -10.46
N PRO A 237 -19.76 30.02 -10.29
CA PRO A 237 -21.15 30.44 -10.21
C PRO A 237 -22.04 29.95 -11.38
N LEU A 238 -21.42 29.53 -12.49
CA LEU A 238 -22.09 28.97 -13.66
C LEU A 238 -22.04 27.44 -13.74
N SER A 239 -21.42 26.76 -12.77
CA SER A 239 -21.14 25.33 -12.89
C SER A 239 -22.39 24.46 -12.90
N SER A 240 -23.48 24.90 -12.26
CA SER A 240 -24.78 24.20 -12.31
C SER A 240 -25.49 24.29 -13.66
N ILE A 241 -24.97 25.10 -14.59
CA ILE A 241 -25.52 25.28 -15.94
C ILE A 241 -24.57 24.69 -16.99
N TYR A 242 -23.27 24.99 -16.88
CA TYR A 242 -22.28 24.67 -17.93
C TYR A 242 -21.21 23.66 -17.49
N GLY A 243 -21.20 23.21 -16.23
CA GLY A 243 -20.17 22.31 -15.68
C GLY A 243 -18.92 23.02 -15.16
N THR A 244 -17.84 22.27 -15.01
CA THR A 244 -16.55 22.82 -14.51
C THR A 244 -15.85 23.67 -15.56
N GLY A 245 -14.85 24.46 -15.17
CA GLY A 245 -13.99 25.20 -16.07
C GLY A 245 -13.30 24.28 -17.08
N ALA A 246 -12.81 23.12 -16.64
CA ALA A 246 -12.17 22.12 -17.49
C ALA A 246 -13.09 21.60 -18.60
N ASP A 247 -14.40 21.56 -18.36
CA ASP A 247 -15.39 21.18 -19.37
C ASP A 247 -15.49 22.22 -20.51
N GLN A 248 -15.01 23.45 -20.29
CA GLN A 248 -15.07 24.55 -21.27
C GLN A 248 -13.87 24.63 -22.21
N ALA A 249 -12.76 23.96 -21.91
CA ALA A 249 -11.57 24.06 -22.76
C ALA A 249 -11.80 23.36 -24.11
N LEU A 250 -11.40 24.04 -25.19
CA LEU A 250 -11.43 23.58 -26.58
C LEU A 250 -10.02 23.28 -27.10
N ALA A 251 -9.02 24.03 -26.65
CA ALA A 251 -7.62 23.81 -27.01
C ALA A 251 -6.67 24.39 -25.94
N PHE A 252 -5.48 23.81 -25.81
CA PHE A 252 -4.35 24.37 -25.06
C PHE A 252 -3.14 24.53 -25.99
N GLU A 253 -2.42 25.64 -25.85
CA GLU A 253 -1.09 25.80 -26.42
C GLU A 253 -0.03 25.60 -25.32
N VAL A 254 0.83 24.60 -25.45
CA VAL A 254 1.59 24.02 -24.34
C VAL A 254 3.06 23.86 -24.72
N VAL A 255 3.94 24.18 -23.78
CA VAL A 255 5.35 23.79 -23.81
C VAL A 255 5.54 22.49 -23.02
N THR A 256 5.94 21.41 -23.70
CA THR A 256 6.18 20.09 -23.11
C THR A 256 7.56 19.99 -22.45
N ALA A 257 7.81 18.92 -21.68
CA ALA A 257 9.06 18.72 -20.93
C ALA A 257 10.31 18.62 -21.82
N ASP A 258 10.14 18.26 -23.09
CA ASP A 258 11.21 18.26 -24.10
C ASP A 258 11.39 19.61 -24.82
N GLY A 259 10.67 20.65 -24.38
CA GLY A 259 10.79 22.02 -24.86
C GLY A 259 10.06 22.33 -26.17
N ARG A 260 9.19 21.43 -26.67
CA ARG A 260 8.37 21.70 -27.86
C ARG A 260 7.14 22.55 -27.51
N PHE A 261 6.81 23.50 -28.38
CA PHE A 261 5.55 24.24 -28.33
C PHE A 261 4.52 23.56 -29.24
N ILE A 262 3.42 23.08 -28.68
CA ILE A 262 2.41 22.28 -29.38
C ILE A 262 0.99 22.72 -29.03
N THR A 263 0.04 22.43 -29.91
CA THR A 263 -1.39 22.54 -29.64
C THR A 263 -1.94 21.18 -29.19
N ALA A 264 -2.72 21.17 -28.11
CA ALA A 264 -3.47 20.01 -27.64
C ALA A 264 -4.97 20.34 -27.70
N ASP A 265 -5.72 19.58 -28.49
CA ASP A 265 -7.17 19.69 -28.70
C ASP A 265 -7.78 18.28 -28.93
N HIS A 266 -9.07 18.16 -29.26
CA HIS A 266 -9.71 16.86 -29.47
C HIS A 266 -9.15 16.05 -30.66
N THR A 267 -8.45 16.70 -31.60
CA THR A 267 -7.93 16.10 -32.84
C THR A 267 -6.40 15.98 -32.86
N GLN A 268 -5.68 16.78 -32.07
CA GLN A 268 -4.23 16.86 -32.01
C GLN A 268 -3.75 16.71 -30.56
N ASN A 269 -2.83 15.77 -30.31
CA ASN A 269 -2.32 15.49 -28.95
C ASN A 269 -3.45 15.30 -27.92
N SER A 270 -4.53 14.62 -28.33
CA SER A 270 -5.80 14.54 -27.59
C SER A 270 -5.69 13.85 -26.24
N ASP A 271 -4.67 13.01 -26.05
CA ASP A 271 -4.34 12.43 -24.76
C ASP A 271 -3.76 13.45 -23.78
N LEU A 272 -2.88 14.35 -24.25
CA LEU A 272 -2.42 15.49 -23.45
C LEU A 272 -3.56 16.47 -23.16
N PHE A 273 -4.41 16.74 -24.16
CA PHE A 273 -5.57 17.59 -24.00
C PHE A 273 -6.52 17.05 -22.91
N TRP A 274 -6.83 15.75 -22.93
CA TRP A 274 -7.61 15.09 -21.89
C TRP A 274 -6.97 15.26 -20.50
N ALA A 275 -5.65 15.09 -20.40
CA ALA A 275 -4.92 15.23 -19.13
C ALA A 275 -4.92 16.68 -18.60
N LEU A 276 -4.82 17.68 -19.48
CA LEU A 276 -4.84 19.10 -19.10
C LEU A 276 -6.23 19.57 -18.66
N ARG A 277 -7.30 18.86 -19.02
CA ARG A 277 -8.69 19.15 -18.58
C ARG A 277 -9.02 18.43 -17.27
N GLY A 278 -8.37 18.81 -16.17
CA GLY A 278 -8.67 18.32 -14.82
C GLY A 278 -7.56 17.51 -14.14
N GLY A 279 -6.47 17.18 -14.83
CA GLY A 279 -5.33 16.43 -14.29
C GLY A 279 -4.33 17.28 -13.47
N GLY A 280 -4.61 18.56 -13.29
CA GLY A 280 -3.80 19.51 -12.52
C GLY A 280 -2.71 20.20 -13.34
N GLY A 281 -2.42 21.46 -13.00
CA GLY A 281 -1.31 22.21 -13.60
C GLY A 281 0.06 21.77 -13.11
N SER A 282 1.11 22.25 -13.79
CA SER A 282 2.52 22.05 -13.41
C SER A 282 2.97 20.58 -13.38
N THR A 283 2.40 19.73 -14.24
CA THR A 283 2.74 18.30 -14.28
C THR A 283 2.97 17.73 -15.68
N PHE A 284 2.14 18.06 -16.68
CA PHE A 284 2.27 17.52 -18.04
C PHE A 284 3.03 18.46 -19.01
N GLY A 285 3.05 19.75 -18.70
CA GLY A 285 3.58 20.82 -19.53
C GLY A 285 3.19 22.18 -18.95
N ILE A 286 3.67 23.25 -19.58
CA ILE A 286 3.31 24.62 -19.22
C ILE A 286 2.43 25.18 -20.35
N ALA A 287 1.14 25.34 -20.06
CA ALA A 287 0.24 26.05 -20.96
C ALA A 287 0.66 27.53 -21.07
N SER A 288 0.57 28.07 -22.27
CA SER A 288 0.79 29.48 -22.59
C SER A 288 -0.52 30.20 -22.93
N SER A 289 -1.47 29.49 -23.54
CA SER A 289 -2.83 29.94 -23.79
C SER A 289 -3.84 28.78 -23.72
N VAL A 290 -5.10 29.13 -23.52
CA VAL A 290 -6.25 28.22 -23.51
C VAL A 290 -7.38 28.84 -24.31
N THR A 291 -8.01 28.05 -25.17
CA THR A 291 -9.25 28.44 -25.86
C THR A 291 -10.44 27.87 -25.10
N VAL A 292 -11.40 28.70 -24.70
CA VAL A 292 -12.57 28.30 -23.90
C VAL A 292 -13.88 28.69 -24.57
N LYS A 293 -14.91 27.86 -24.37
CA LYS A 293 -16.31 28.12 -24.77
C LYS A 293 -16.80 29.44 -24.14
N ALA A 294 -17.61 30.19 -24.88
CA ALA A 294 -18.34 31.34 -24.38
C ALA A 294 -19.85 31.16 -24.62
N PHE A 295 -20.65 31.82 -23.79
CA PHE A 295 -22.11 31.72 -23.82
C PHE A 295 -22.72 33.12 -23.87
N PRO A 296 -23.97 33.28 -24.32
CA PRO A 296 -24.69 34.55 -24.19
C PRO A 296 -24.71 35.02 -22.73
N ASP A 297 -24.54 36.33 -22.51
CA ASP A 297 -24.74 36.92 -21.18
C ASP A 297 -26.21 36.75 -20.73
N VAL A 298 -26.44 36.66 -19.43
CA VAL A 298 -27.74 36.33 -18.84
C VAL A 298 -28.08 37.25 -17.66
N PRO A 299 -29.36 37.63 -17.49
CA PRO A 299 -29.79 38.27 -16.25
C PRO A 299 -29.50 37.36 -15.07
N THR A 300 -29.12 37.93 -13.94
CA THR A 300 -28.66 37.17 -12.78
C THR A 300 -29.22 37.78 -11.52
N THR A 301 -29.79 36.93 -10.66
CA THR A 301 -30.27 37.34 -9.34
C THR A 301 -29.36 36.74 -8.28
N ALA A 302 -29.07 37.52 -7.25
CA ALA A 302 -28.30 37.06 -6.11
C ALA A 302 -28.96 37.48 -4.80
N ALA A 303 -28.87 36.63 -3.78
CA ALA A 303 -29.41 36.88 -2.46
C ALA A 303 -28.34 36.72 -1.37
N GLY A 304 -28.29 37.67 -0.43
CA GLY A 304 -27.44 37.62 0.75
C GLY A 304 -28.23 37.79 2.04
N PHE A 305 -27.91 36.99 3.05
CA PHE A 305 -28.51 37.07 4.40
C PHE A 305 -27.65 36.33 5.42
N LYS A 306 -27.93 36.56 6.70
CA LYS A 306 -27.25 35.89 7.82
C LYS A 306 -28.17 35.76 9.02
N PHE A 307 -27.84 34.81 9.90
CA PHE A 307 -28.41 34.71 11.25
C PHE A 307 -27.34 34.18 12.20
N SER A 308 -27.41 34.58 13.47
CA SER A 308 -26.39 34.24 14.47
C SER A 308 -26.98 33.99 15.85
N THR A 309 -26.34 33.11 16.62
CA THR A 309 -26.61 32.95 18.05
C THR A 309 -26.22 34.20 18.85
N ALA A 310 -25.34 35.05 18.32
CA ALA A 310 -24.97 36.32 18.95
C ALA A 310 -26.16 37.30 19.06
N ASP A 311 -27.19 37.11 18.23
CA ASP A 311 -28.41 37.93 18.20
C ASP A 311 -29.49 37.40 19.17
N GLY A 312 -29.13 36.49 20.09
CA GLY A 312 -30.03 35.93 21.10
C GLY A 312 -30.71 34.60 20.71
N LEU A 313 -30.35 34.03 19.56
CA LEU A 313 -30.83 32.74 19.10
C LEU A 313 -30.18 31.59 19.89
N SER A 314 -30.98 30.60 20.31
CA SER A 314 -30.44 29.41 20.98
C SER A 314 -29.64 28.53 20.01
N ASN A 315 -28.63 27.81 20.51
CA ASN A 315 -27.82 26.92 19.66
C ASN A 315 -28.67 25.82 18.98
N ASP A 316 -29.66 25.28 19.69
CA ASP A 316 -30.55 24.27 19.13
C ASP A 316 -31.38 24.85 17.97
N THR A 317 -31.95 26.04 18.15
CA THR A 317 -32.70 26.72 17.09
C THR A 317 -31.81 27.07 15.90
N PHE A 318 -30.58 27.56 16.14
CA PHE A 318 -29.61 27.82 15.08
C PHE A 318 -29.32 26.57 14.25
N TRP A 319 -29.02 25.45 14.91
CA TRP A 319 -28.72 24.20 14.22
C TRP A 319 -29.93 23.62 13.50
N SER A 320 -31.14 23.77 14.03
CA SER A 320 -32.37 23.41 13.32
C SER A 320 -32.53 24.23 12.03
N GLY A 321 -32.27 25.54 12.06
CA GLY A 321 -32.35 26.40 10.88
C GLY A 321 -31.30 26.07 9.81
N VAL A 322 -30.07 25.75 10.21
CA VAL A 322 -29.02 25.29 9.28
C VAL A 322 -29.35 23.91 8.72
N ARG A 323 -29.83 22.97 9.56
CA ARG A 323 -30.20 21.62 9.12
C ARG A 323 -31.30 21.69 8.06
N SER A 324 -32.34 22.50 8.26
CA SER A 324 -33.46 22.53 7.31
C SER A 324 -33.04 23.02 5.91
N TYR A 325 -31.99 23.84 5.80
CA TYR A 325 -31.43 24.21 4.50
C TYR A 325 -30.93 23.00 3.69
N PHE A 326 -30.37 21.99 4.36
CA PHE A 326 -29.84 20.79 3.70
C PHE A 326 -30.92 19.98 2.99
N ASP A 327 -32.19 20.13 3.39
CA ASP A 327 -33.33 19.48 2.72
C ASP A 327 -33.60 20.07 1.33
N HIS A 328 -33.13 21.30 1.07
CA HIS A 328 -33.30 22.01 -0.20
C HIS A 328 -32.09 21.94 -1.14
N PHE A 329 -31.00 21.25 -0.75
CA PHE A 329 -29.75 21.25 -1.53
C PHE A 329 -29.92 20.66 -2.93
N ILE A 330 -30.66 19.55 -3.04
CA ILE A 330 -30.90 18.91 -4.34
C ILE A 330 -31.71 19.84 -5.24
N ASP A 331 -32.84 20.36 -4.74
CA ASP A 331 -33.74 21.21 -5.52
C ASP A 331 -33.07 22.50 -6.00
N ASN A 332 -32.28 23.13 -5.12
CA ASN A 332 -31.51 24.34 -5.48
C ASN A 332 -30.48 24.04 -6.57
N ALA A 333 -29.67 22.99 -6.39
CA ALA A 333 -28.64 22.60 -7.35
C ALA A 333 -29.24 22.17 -8.71
N ASP A 334 -30.35 21.44 -8.71
CA ASP A 334 -31.06 21.04 -9.93
C ASP A 334 -31.75 22.21 -10.64
N ASN A 335 -32.06 23.29 -9.91
CA ASN A 335 -32.52 24.54 -10.49
C ASN A 335 -31.39 25.39 -11.10
N GLY A 336 -30.14 24.92 -11.11
CA GLY A 336 -29.03 25.63 -11.75
C GLY A 336 -28.49 26.79 -10.91
N THR A 337 -28.72 26.80 -9.60
CA THR A 337 -28.18 27.84 -8.70
C THR A 337 -26.80 27.47 -8.17
N TYR A 338 -26.13 28.45 -7.58
CA TYR A 338 -24.84 28.33 -6.92
C TYR A 338 -24.92 29.03 -5.57
N SER A 339 -24.94 28.26 -4.48
CA SER A 339 -25.01 28.85 -3.14
C SER A 339 -23.64 28.83 -2.47
N TYR A 340 -23.06 30.00 -2.22
CA TYR A 340 -21.85 30.17 -1.41
C TYR A 340 -22.25 30.63 -0.01
N PHE A 341 -21.95 29.81 0.99
CA PHE A 341 -22.25 30.13 2.37
C PHE A 341 -21.09 29.80 3.29
N ILE A 342 -20.92 30.62 4.32
CA ILE A 342 -19.88 30.48 5.32
C ILE A 342 -20.56 30.24 6.66
N MET A 343 -20.07 29.26 7.41
CA MET A 343 -20.39 29.11 8.82
C MET A 343 -19.15 29.37 9.65
N LEU A 344 -19.28 30.24 10.64
CA LEU A 344 -18.18 30.63 11.52
C LEU A 344 -18.52 30.29 12.99
N PRO A 345 -17.60 29.62 13.71
CA PRO A 345 -17.60 29.67 15.15
C PRO A 345 -17.12 31.06 15.57
N ASN A 346 -17.82 31.68 16.52
CA ASN A 346 -17.49 33.03 16.96
C ASN A 346 -16.41 32.95 18.06
N ASN A 347 -15.25 33.56 17.80
CA ASN A 347 -14.12 33.67 18.74
C ASN A 347 -14.03 35.16 19.13
N PRO A 348 -14.03 35.54 20.43
CA PRO A 348 -13.58 34.79 21.61
C PRO A 348 -14.66 34.23 22.52
N SER A 349 -15.91 34.08 22.06
CA SER A 349 -17.00 33.53 22.88
C SER A 349 -17.37 32.11 22.39
N PRO A 350 -16.74 31.05 22.94
CA PRO A 350 -17.03 29.69 22.55
C PRO A 350 -18.53 29.39 22.65
N GLY A 351 -19.07 28.70 21.65
CA GLY A 351 -20.48 28.31 21.60
C GLY A 351 -21.39 29.28 20.85
N ASN A 352 -20.87 30.38 20.30
CA ASN A 352 -21.60 31.23 19.36
C ASN A 352 -21.33 30.85 17.90
N PHE A 353 -22.34 30.89 17.04
CA PHE A 353 -22.25 30.51 15.62
C PHE A 353 -22.88 31.58 14.71
N LEU A 354 -22.34 31.70 13.51
CA LEU A 354 -22.85 32.53 12.42
C LEU A 354 -23.07 31.65 11.19
N PHE A 355 -24.24 31.77 10.57
CA PHE A 355 -24.49 31.33 9.20
C PHE A 355 -24.61 32.57 8.31
N GLN A 356 -23.89 32.60 7.20
CA GLN A 356 -23.95 33.70 6.23
C GLN A 356 -24.02 33.15 4.80
N MET A 357 -25.10 33.47 4.10
CA MET A 357 -25.26 33.25 2.66
C MET A 357 -24.70 34.46 1.91
N THR A 358 -23.69 34.26 1.06
CA THR A 358 -22.94 35.38 0.45
C THR A 358 -22.26 35.05 -0.89
N PRO A 359 -22.97 34.60 -1.94
CA PRO A 359 -24.44 34.64 -2.07
C PRO A 359 -25.12 33.30 -2.40
N PHE A 360 -26.45 33.30 -2.36
CA PHE A 360 -27.26 32.42 -3.20
C PHE A 360 -27.33 33.05 -4.60
N PHE A 361 -26.56 32.51 -5.54
CA PHE A 361 -26.39 33.05 -6.89
C PHE A 361 -27.21 32.26 -7.91
N ALA A 362 -27.99 32.97 -8.73
CA ALA A 362 -28.93 32.36 -9.65
C ALA A 362 -28.89 33.03 -11.03
N PRO A 363 -27.96 32.62 -11.91
CA PRO A 363 -27.94 33.05 -13.30
C PRO A 363 -29.21 32.58 -14.04
N ASN A 364 -29.69 33.40 -14.98
CA ASN A 364 -30.89 33.16 -15.78
C ASN A 364 -32.19 33.01 -14.93
N LYS A 365 -32.27 33.70 -13.78
CA LYS A 365 -33.47 33.74 -12.93
C LYS A 365 -33.79 35.17 -12.50
N THR A 366 -35.07 35.48 -12.43
CA THR A 366 -35.59 36.74 -11.88
C THR A 366 -35.65 36.70 -10.36
N ALA A 367 -35.83 37.86 -9.72
CA ALA A 367 -36.05 37.97 -8.28
C ALA A 367 -37.22 37.09 -7.82
N GLU A 368 -38.33 37.10 -8.56
CA GLU A 368 -39.56 36.35 -8.24
C GLU A 368 -39.32 34.83 -8.22
N VAL A 369 -38.49 34.31 -9.14
CA VAL A 369 -38.11 32.89 -9.15
C VAL A 369 -37.18 32.56 -7.98
N VAL A 370 -36.19 33.41 -7.68
CA VAL A 370 -35.28 33.19 -6.54
C VAL A 370 -36.03 33.23 -5.21
N GLU A 371 -36.98 34.16 -5.05
CA GLU A 371 -37.90 34.19 -3.92
C GLU A 371 -38.67 32.88 -3.80
N SER A 372 -39.22 32.36 -4.91
CA SER A 372 -39.95 31.10 -4.88
C SER A 372 -39.10 29.89 -4.44
N LEU A 373 -37.80 29.89 -4.75
CA LEU A 373 -36.86 28.84 -4.34
C LEU A 373 -36.48 28.95 -2.85
N LEU A 374 -36.32 30.16 -2.33
CA LEU A 374 -35.88 30.40 -0.95
C LEU A 374 -37.04 30.47 0.05
N ASN A 375 -38.24 30.85 -0.38
CA ASN A 375 -39.42 31.03 0.47
C ASN A 375 -39.80 29.80 1.32
N PRO A 376 -39.70 28.55 0.83
CA PRO A 376 -39.91 27.37 1.66
C PRO A 376 -38.99 27.38 2.88
N TRP A 377 -37.67 27.51 2.68
CA TRP A 377 -36.71 27.56 3.77
C TRP A 377 -36.89 28.79 4.66
N PHE A 378 -37.17 29.96 4.06
CA PHE A 378 -37.44 31.19 4.81
C PHE A 378 -38.67 31.08 5.71
N THR A 379 -39.67 30.28 5.33
CA THR A 379 -40.85 30.01 6.16
C THR A 379 -40.45 29.16 7.36
N GLU A 380 -39.69 28.09 7.15
CA GLU A 380 -39.18 27.24 8.24
C GLU A 380 -38.32 28.03 9.24
N LEU A 381 -37.42 28.90 8.76
CA LEU A 381 -36.62 29.77 9.62
C LEU A 381 -37.51 30.66 10.51
N ARG A 382 -38.55 31.27 9.94
CA ARG A 382 -39.49 32.12 10.71
C ARG A 382 -40.33 31.32 11.70
N GLU A 383 -40.75 30.10 11.35
CA GLU A 383 -41.46 29.19 12.25
C GLU A 383 -40.59 28.74 13.44
N LEU A 384 -39.28 28.61 13.23
CA LEU A 384 -38.29 28.39 14.28
C LEU A 384 -38.01 29.65 15.12
N GLY A 385 -38.57 30.81 14.74
CA GLY A 385 -38.34 32.09 15.41
C GLY A 385 -36.97 32.73 15.08
N ILE A 386 -36.37 32.37 13.94
CA ILE A 386 -35.11 32.95 13.45
C ILE A 386 -35.44 34.21 12.66
N ASP A 387 -34.90 35.35 13.11
CA ASP A 387 -34.99 36.62 12.39
C ASP A 387 -33.81 36.77 11.41
N PHE A 388 -34.10 37.22 10.19
CA PHE A 388 -33.12 37.46 9.13
C PHE A 388 -33.72 38.38 8.06
N ASP A 389 -32.85 39.12 7.36
CA ASP A 389 -33.25 40.05 6.30
C ASP A 389 -32.56 39.67 4.98
N PRO A 390 -33.28 39.07 4.02
CA PRO A 390 -32.73 38.71 2.72
C PRO A 390 -32.65 39.90 1.77
N ASN A 391 -31.43 40.28 1.39
CA ASN A 391 -31.20 41.21 0.29
C ASN A 391 -31.19 40.44 -1.03
N ILE A 392 -32.30 40.44 -1.77
CA ILE A 392 -32.44 39.83 -3.09
C ILE A 392 -32.33 40.94 -4.14
N THR A 393 -31.34 40.83 -5.03
CA THR A 393 -31.07 41.84 -6.06
C THR A 393 -30.99 41.17 -7.43
N GLU A 394 -31.78 41.68 -8.39
CA GLU A 394 -31.74 41.26 -9.79
C GLU A 394 -30.88 42.21 -10.63
N TYR A 395 -30.03 41.64 -11.48
CA TYR A 395 -29.14 42.34 -12.39
C TYR A 395 -29.46 41.97 -13.84
N ALA A 396 -29.30 42.92 -14.76
CA ALA A 396 -29.53 42.70 -16.18
C ALA A 396 -28.47 41.79 -16.86
N SER A 397 -27.33 41.55 -16.20
CA SER A 397 -26.21 40.74 -16.74
C SER A 397 -25.44 40.04 -15.60
N PHE A 398 -24.65 39.03 -15.95
CA PHE A 398 -23.89 38.22 -15.00
C PHE A 398 -22.77 39.01 -14.31
N TYR A 399 -22.00 39.80 -15.06
CA TYR A 399 -20.78 40.44 -14.54
C TYR A 399 -21.03 41.44 -13.39
N PRO A 400 -22.02 42.36 -13.47
CA PRO A 400 -22.37 43.22 -12.34
C PRO A 400 -22.80 42.45 -11.09
N ALA A 401 -23.61 41.40 -11.26
CA ALA A 401 -24.03 40.55 -10.15
C ALA A 401 -22.82 39.86 -9.49
N TRP A 402 -21.91 39.31 -10.29
CA TRP A 402 -20.68 38.68 -9.80
C TRP A 402 -19.81 39.68 -9.04
N LYS A 403 -19.61 40.88 -9.59
CA LYS A 403 -18.77 41.93 -8.99
C LYS A 403 -19.30 42.42 -7.63
N ASP A 404 -20.62 42.52 -7.48
CA ASP A 404 -21.23 43.05 -6.26
C ASP A 404 -21.29 42.01 -5.12
N PHE A 405 -21.32 40.71 -5.45
CA PHE A 405 -21.46 39.64 -4.46
C PHE A 405 -20.21 38.80 -4.20
N PHE A 406 -19.19 38.84 -5.06
CA PHE A 406 -17.89 38.19 -4.85
C PHE A 406 -16.81 39.25 -4.63
N PRO A 407 -16.65 39.74 -3.38
CA PRO A 407 -15.63 40.74 -3.07
C PRO A 407 -14.22 40.16 -3.22
N LEU A 408 -13.22 41.04 -3.20
CA LEU A 408 -11.83 40.63 -3.26
C LEU A 408 -11.47 39.67 -2.11
N GLU A 409 -10.86 38.55 -2.46
CA GLU A 409 -10.43 37.53 -1.52
C GLU A 409 -9.34 38.01 -0.54
N VAL A 410 -9.39 37.47 0.69
CA VAL A 410 -8.42 37.75 1.76
C VAL A 410 -7.38 36.62 1.80
N VAL A 411 -6.12 36.98 1.55
CA VAL A 411 -4.99 36.05 1.39
C VAL A 411 -3.97 36.16 2.54
N GLU A 412 -2.81 35.51 2.40
CA GLU A 412 -1.65 35.64 3.30
C GLU A 412 -1.88 35.22 4.76
N LYS A 413 -2.67 34.16 4.95
CA LYS A 413 -2.90 33.61 6.28
C LYS A 413 -1.68 32.79 6.73
N VAL A 414 -1.09 33.16 7.88
CA VAL A 414 0.19 32.60 8.38
C VAL A 414 0.05 31.39 9.30
N ASN A 415 -1.17 31.03 9.72
CA ASN A 415 -1.41 30.03 10.75
C ASN A 415 -2.64 29.14 10.48
N VAL A 416 -2.86 28.80 9.21
CA VAL A 416 -4.03 28.03 8.78
C VAL A 416 -3.63 26.91 7.82
N GLN A 417 -4.33 25.78 7.92
CA GLN A 417 -4.41 24.75 6.88
C GLN A 417 -5.88 24.55 6.54
N SER A 418 -6.18 24.39 5.24
CA SER A 418 -7.53 24.08 4.77
C SER A 418 -7.54 22.72 4.10
N GLY A 419 -8.71 22.09 4.09
CA GLY A 419 -8.98 20.85 3.37
C GLY A 419 -10.40 20.88 2.82
N SER A 420 -10.66 20.15 1.73
CA SER A 420 -11.97 20.15 1.08
C SER A 420 -12.52 18.74 0.88
N ARG A 421 -13.84 18.67 0.63
CA ARG A 421 -14.55 17.42 0.34
C ARG A 421 -15.73 17.66 -0.60
N LEU A 422 -15.97 16.70 -1.47
CA LEU A 422 -17.18 16.59 -2.29
C LEU A 422 -18.19 15.69 -1.57
N PHE A 423 -19.43 16.15 -1.48
CA PHE A 423 -20.56 15.39 -0.95
C PHE A 423 -21.53 15.12 -2.10
N PRO A 424 -21.60 13.86 -2.56
CA PRO A 424 -22.43 13.50 -3.70
C PRO A 424 -23.92 13.54 -3.38
N ARG A 425 -24.76 13.55 -4.41
CA ARG A 425 -26.23 13.58 -4.32
C ARG A 425 -26.80 12.57 -3.34
N LYS A 426 -26.29 11.33 -3.36
CA LYS A 426 -26.71 10.26 -2.44
C LYS A 426 -26.65 10.66 -0.95
N ASN A 427 -25.78 11.59 -0.57
CA ASN A 427 -25.70 12.09 0.81
C ASN A 427 -26.93 12.88 1.23
N PHE A 428 -27.73 13.38 0.28
CA PHE A 428 -28.89 14.23 0.54
C PHE A 428 -30.21 13.56 0.16
N GLU A 429 -30.19 12.35 -0.41
CA GLU A 429 -31.39 11.61 -0.83
C GLU A 429 -32.07 10.90 0.34
N SER A 430 -31.31 10.27 1.25
CA SER A 430 -31.86 9.61 2.44
C SER A 430 -31.74 10.50 3.68
N GLU A 431 -32.74 10.45 4.56
CA GLU A 431 -32.70 11.18 5.83
C GLU A 431 -31.49 10.78 6.67
N ASP A 432 -31.20 9.48 6.77
CA ASP A 432 -30.10 8.97 7.60
C ASP A 432 -28.73 9.50 7.14
N LEU A 433 -28.42 9.48 5.83
CA LEU A 433 -27.15 10.00 5.33
C LEU A 433 -27.09 11.53 5.34
N ARG A 434 -28.23 12.20 5.11
CA ARG A 434 -28.31 13.66 5.17
C ARG A 434 -28.08 14.16 6.58
N GLN A 435 -28.69 13.51 7.57
CA GLN A 435 -28.47 13.78 8.98
C GLN A 435 -27.02 13.49 9.39
N ALA A 436 -26.46 12.34 9.01
CA ALA A 436 -25.06 12.02 9.29
C ALA A 436 -24.08 13.03 8.67
N THR A 437 -24.36 13.49 7.44
CA THR A 437 -23.58 14.53 6.75
C THR A 437 -23.66 15.87 7.50
N PHE A 438 -24.86 16.27 7.91
CA PHE A 438 -25.08 17.47 8.71
C PHE A 438 -24.36 17.39 10.05
N ASP A 439 -24.47 16.29 10.79
CA ASP A 439 -23.84 16.10 12.09
C ASP A 439 -22.30 16.17 12.00
N ALA A 440 -21.72 15.61 10.93
CA ALA A 440 -20.28 15.70 10.67
C ALA A 440 -19.83 17.15 10.40
N ILE A 441 -20.62 17.93 9.67
CA ILE A 441 -20.35 19.35 9.41
C ILE A 441 -20.54 20.19 10.67
N ARG A 442 -21.64 20.00 11.40
CA ARG A 442 -21.92 20.65 12.68
C ARG A 442 -20.77 20.43 13.66
N THR A 443 -20.30 19.20 13.79
CA THR A 443 -19.17 18.86 14.67
C THR A 443 -17.94 19.71 14.34
N SER A 444 -17.63 19.94 13.06
CA SER A 444 -16.50 20.79 12.67
C SER A 444 -16.61 22.20 13.23
N LEU A 445 -17.80 22.81 13.19
CA LEU A 445 -18.03 24.14 13.78
C LEU A 445 -17.94 24.11 15.30
N GLU A 446 -18.50 23.08 15.96
CA GLU A 446 -18.47 22.93 17.42
C GLU A 446 -17.05 22.78 17.97
N ILE A 447 -16.13 22.22 17.19
CA ILE A 447 -14.69 22.17 17.51
C ILE A 447 -13.88 23.33 16.91
N ASN A 448 -14.56 24.41 16.54
CA ASN A 448 -13.97 25.69 16.15
C ASN A 448 -13.24 25.71 14.78
N HIS A 449 -13.67 24.89 13.82
CA HIS A 449 -13.26 25.05 12.42
C HIS A 449 -14.13 26.07 11.70
N VAL A 450 -13.54 26.82 10.77
CA VAL A 450 -14.31 27.60 9.78
C VAL A 450 -14.83 26.64 8.72
N PHE A 451 -16.09 26.79 8.31
CA PHE A 451 -16.69 26.03 7.23
C PHE A 451 -17.10 26.95 6.07
N VAL A 452 -16.78 26.52 4.85
CA VAL A 452 -17.22 27.17 3.61
C VAL A 452 -17.93 26.12 2.76
N GLY A 453 -19.16 26.39 2.35
CA GLY A 453 -20.00 25.47 1.60
C GLY A 453 -20.44 26.04 0.26
N PHE A 454 -20.50 25.16 -0.72
CA PHE A 454 -20.96 25.41 -2.08
C PHE A 454 -22.04 24.39 -2.42
N ASN A 455 -23.31 24.77 -2.41
CA ASN A 455 -24.38 23.91 -2.92
C ASN A 455 -24.48 24.08 -4.44
N ILE A 456 -23.91 23.11 -5.17
CA ILE A 456 -23.62 23.19 -6.60
C ILE A 456 -23.68 21.81 -7.28
N LYS A 457 -24.18 21.76 -8.51
CA LYS A 457 -24.14 20.58 -9.39
C LYS A 457 -23.19 20.83 -10.55
N ALA A 458 -21.90 20.57 -10.39
CA ALA A 458 -20.89 20.92 -11.39
C ALA A 458 -20.80 19.92 -12.58
N THR A 459 -21.95 19.58 -13.16
CA THR A 459 -22.06 18.62 -14.26
C THR A 459 -22.59 19.35 -15.49
N SER A 460 -21.74 19.43 -16.52
CA SER A 460 -22.17 19.93 -17.83
C SER A 460 -23.27 19.02 -18.40
N PRO A 461 -24.30 19.55 -19.09
CA PRO A 461 -25.26 18.76 -19.84
C PRO A 461 -24.62 17.76 -20.81
N ASP A 462 -23.49 18.14 -21.42
CA ASP A 462 -22.75 17.30 -22.37
C ASP A 462 -21.91 16.22 -21.67
N ASN A 463 -21.62 16.41 -20.37
CA ASN A 463 -20.80 15.54 -19.53
C ASN A 463 -19.54 14.97 -20.24
N PRO A 464 -18.63 15.84 -20.72
CA PRO A 464 -17.51 15.39 -21.55
C PRO A 464 -16.52 14.51 -20.77
N ASP A 465 -15.89 13.56 -21.48
CA ASP A 465 -14.79 12.76 -20.94
C ASP A 465 -13.50 13.61 -20.88
N ASN A 466 -13.07 13.90 -19.66
CA ASN A 466 -11.82 14.59 -19.36
C ASN A 466 -11.21 14.08 -18.04
N ALA A 467 -10.11 14.66 -17.58
CA ALA A 467 -9.41 14.23 -16.38
C ALA A 467 -10.03 14.71 -15.05
N VAL A 468 -11.13 15.47 -15.05
CA VAL A 468 -11.80 15.94 -13.83
C VAL A 468 -12.21 14.73 -12.97
N ASN A 469 -11.99 14.81 -11.65
CA ASN A 469 -12.41 13.75 -10.72
C ASN A 469 -13.89 13.38 -10.95
N PRO A 470 -14.23 12.10 -11.22
CA PRO A 470 -15.62 11.68 -11.45
C PRO A 470 -16.60 12.07 -10.35
N ALA A 471 -16.13 12.21 -9.10
CA ALA A 471 -16.96 12.63 -7.97
C ALA A 471 -17.63 14.00 -8.17
N TRP A 472 -17.07 14.87 -9.03
CA TRP A 472 -17.72 16.13 -9.40
C TRP A 472 -19.06 15.93 -10.11
N ARG A 473 -19.23 14.82 -10.85
CA ARG A 473 -20.43 14.57 -11.66
C ARG A 473 -21.68 14.29 -10.81
N GLU A 474 -21.46 13.80 -9.60
CA GLU A 474 -22.51 13.51 -8.62
C GLU A 474 -22.56 14.53 -7.49
N ASN A 475 -21.71 15.56 -7.49
CA ASN A 475 -21.61 16.51 -6.38
C ASN A 475 -22.89 17.33 -6.20
N ILE A 476 -23.31 17.51 -4.94
CA ILE A 476 -24.35 18.46 -4.54
C ILE A 476 -23.84 19.49 -3.53
N LEU A 477 -22.86 19.13 -2.70
CA LEU A 477 -22.17 20.04 -1.81
C LEU A 477 -20.67 19.86 -1.99
N PHE A 478 -19.99 20.90 -2.44
CA PHE A 478 -18.54 21.04 -2.27
C PHE A 478 -18.30 21.87 -1.00
N ALA A 479 -17.41 21.42 -0.12
CA ALA A 479 -17.15 22.14 1.14
C ALA A 479 -15.67 22.16 1.52
N LEU A 480 -15.27 23.22 2.24
CA LEU A 480 -13.98 23.34 2.89
C LEU A 480 -14.15 23.49 4.40
N GLN A 481 -13.18 22.97 5.14
CA GLN A 481 -12.94 23.35 6.52
C GLN A 481 -11.47 23.73 6.73
N SER A 482 -11.18 24.41 7.83
CA SER A 482 -9.81 24.81 8.16
C SER A 482 -9.49 24.69 9.64
N VAL A 483 -8.26 24.28 9.93
CA VAL A 483 -7.66 24.30 11.26
C VAL A 483 -6.72 25.49 11.39
N ARG A 484 -6.67 26.08 12.58
CA ARG A 484 -5.76 27.18 12.91
C ARG A 484 -4.91 26.80 14.12
N TRP A 485 -3.69 27.31 14.15
CA TRP A 485 -2.79 27.18 15.30
C TRP A 485 -2.37 28.56 15.82
N SER A 486 -1.74 28.62 16.98
CA SER A 486 -1.16 29.86 17.50
C SER A 486 -0.08 30.37 16.54
N VAL A 487 -0.01 31.68 16.30
CA VAL A 487 1.04 32.28 15.44
C VAL A 487 2.44 31.95 15.94
N ASN A 488 2.61 31.77 17.26
CA ASN A 488 3.89 31.42 17.90
C ASN A 488 4.04 29.91 18.17
N ALA A 489 3.27 29.06 17.48
CA ALA A 489 3.34 27.61 17.66
C ALA A 489 4.70 27.05 17.21
N THR A 490 5.20 26.03 17.92
CA THR A 490 6.40 25.28 17.49
C THR A 490 6.10 24.37 16.30
N ALA A 491 7.12 23.92 15.58
CA ALA A 491 6.95 22.97 14.47
C ALA A 491 6.18 21.71 14.89
N ASP A 492 6.47 21.15 16.07
CA ASP A 492 5.75 19.99 16.61
C ASP A 492 4.26 20.28 16.85
N GLN A 493 3.91 21.46 17.39
CA GLN A 493 2.52 21.87 17.63
C GLN A 493 1.76 22.08 16.31
N ILE A 494 2.44 22.65 15.31
CA ILE A 494 1.87 22.80 13.97
C ILE A 494 1.61 21.42 13.38
N LEU A 495 2.59 20.51 13.44
CA LEU A 495 2.46 19.16 12.91
C LEU A 495 1.36 18.36 13.63
N GLU A 496 1.23 18.51 14.95
CA GLU A 496 0.13 17.92 15.73
C GLU A 496 -1.23 18.44 15.27
N ALA A 497 -1.40 19.76 15.13
CA ALA A 497 -2.64 20.36 14.64
C ALA A 497 -2.99 19.90 13.21
N ARG A 498 -1.99 19.83 12.32
CA ARG A 498 -2.16 19.36 10.94
C ARG A 498 -2.54 17.88 10.89
N ASN A 499 -1.90 17.03 11.71
CA ASN A 499 -2.21 15.60 11.77
C ASN A 499 -3.61 15.35 12.36
N GLY A 500 -3.98 16.05 13.43
CA GLY A 500 -5.32 15.98 14.02
C GLY A 500 -6.40 16.39 13.03
N PHE A 501 -6.15 17.48 12.29
CA PHE A 501 -7.05 17.92 11.23
C PHE A 501 -7.15 16.92 10.08
N THR A 502 -6.00 16.51 9.52
CA THR A 502 -5.96 15.63 8.34
C THR A 502 -6.53 14.26 8.64
N PHE A 503 -6.09 13.61 9.72
CA PHE A 503 -6.40 12.21 10.02
C PHE A 503 -7.54 12.03 11.03
N GLY A 504 -8.02 13.10 11.66
CA GLY A 504 -9.18 13.12 12.53
C GLY A 504 -10.35 13.89 11.91
N ASP A 505 -10.21 15.20 11.73
CA ASP A 505 -11.34 16.08 11.37
C ASP A 505 -11.81 15.90 9.92
N MET A 506 -10.89 15.87 8.97
CA MET A 506 -11.19 15.52 7.58
C MET A 506 -11.58 14.05 7.42
N GLN A 507 -11.12 13.17 8.32
CA GLN A 507 -11.52 11.76 8.31
C GLN A 507 -13.02 11.61 8.60
N ARG A 508 -13.59 12.39 9.54
CA ARG A 508 -15.04 12.41 9.77
C ARG A 508 -15.82 12.72 8.50
N TRP A 509 -15.33 13.65 7.67
CA TRP A 509 -15.97 13.98 6.39
C TRP A 509 -15.83 12.85 5.37
N ARG A 510 -14.68 12.16 5.33
CA ARG A 510 -14.48 10.97 4.48
C ARG A 510 -15.40 9.82 4.88
N ASP A 511 -15.64 9.62 6.17
CA ASP A 511 -16.46 8.52 6.69
C ASP A 511 -17.94 8.65 6.29
N VAL A 512 -18.48 9.87 6.21
CA VAL A 512 -19.86 10.11 5.76
C VAL A 512 -19.99 10.24 4.24
N SER A 513 -18.88 10.30 3.50
CA SER A 513 -18.87 10.40 2.03
C SER A 513 -17.85 9.43 1.39
N PRO A 514 -17.89 8.13 1.71
CA PRO A 514 -16.85 7.19 1.30
C PRO A 514 -16.78 7.08 -0.23
N GLY A 515 -15.55 7.03 -0.74
CA GLY A 515 -15.26 6.99 -2.17
C GLY A 515 -15.51 8.31 -2.91
N ALA A 516 -16.08 9.33 -2.24
CA ALA A 516 -16.10 10.69 -2.79
C ALA A 516 -14.68 11.26 -2.90
N GLY A 517 -14.55 12.36 -3.61
CA GLY A 517 -13.29 13.05 -3.82
C GLY A 517 -13.18 14.35 -3.02
N SER A 518 -12.15 15.10 -3.34
CA SER A 518 -11.84 16.44 -2.88
C SER A 518 -11.33 17.26 -4.07
N TYR A 519 -11.40 18.58 -3.97
CA TYR A 519 -10.94 19.43 -5.06
C TYR A 519 -9.45 19.72 -4.95
N LEU A 520 -8.69 19.35 -5.97
CA LEU A 520 -7.22 19.39 -5.97
C LEU A 520 -6.59 20.80 -5.96
N ALA A 521 -7.37 21.84 -6.22
CA ALA A 521 -6.90 23.23 -6.18
C ALA A 521 -7.15 23.89 -4.82
N GLU A 522 -8.08 23.33 -4.04
CA GLU A 522 -8.47 23.80 -2.70
C GLU A 522 -8.33 22.63 -1.73
N SER A 523 -7.13 22.06 -1.72
CA SER A 523 -6.85 20.76 -1.11
C SER A 523 -6.10 20.86 0.21
N ASP A 524 -6.21 19.79 0.98
CA ASP A 524 -5.23 19.48 2.02
C ASP A 524 -3.97 18.91 1.36
N ARG A 525 -2.82 19.56 1.58
CA ARG A 525 -1.51 19.08 1.10
C ARG A 525 -1.17 17.68 1.64
N MET A 526 -1.68 17.32 2.81
CA MET A 526 -1.46 16.05 3.49
C MET A 526 -2.57 15.02 3.19
N GLU A 527 -3.48 15.30 2.24
CA GLU A 527 -4.62 14.43 1.96
C GLU A 527 -4.16 12.97 1.72
N PRO A 528 -4.62 12.01 2.55
CA PRO A 528 -4.26 10.62 2.38
C PRO A 528 -4.84 10.09 1.08
N ASN A 529 -4.05 9.31 0.34
CA ASN A 529 -4.49 8.75 -0.94
C ASN A 529 -5.00 9.84 -1.92
N PHE A 530 -4.27 10.96 -2.00
CA PHE A 530 -4.58 12.07 -2.90
C PHE A 530 -4.84 11.62 -4.35
N GLN A 531 -4.29 10.48 -4.78
CA GLN A 531 -4.58 9.87 -6.08
C GLN A 531 -6.08 9.65 -6.30
N GLN A 532 -6.75 9.00 -5.36
CA GLN A 532 -8.20 8.80 -5.40
C GLN A 532 -8.92 10.12 -5.12
N SER A 533 -8.50 10.86 -4.09
CA SER A 533 -9.26 12.02 -3.65
C SER A 533 -9.25 13.14 -4.69
N PHE A 534 -8.16 13.36 -5.42
CA PHE A 534 -8.04 14.45 -6.38
C PHE A 534 -8.35 14.05 -7.82
N TYR A 535 -8.14 12.79 -8.18
CA TYR A 535 -8.28 12.34 -9.58
C TYR A 535 -9.27 11.18 -9.76
N GLY A 536 -9.59 10.44 -8.69
CA GLY A 536 -10.40 9.23 -8.74
C GLY A 536 -9.58 7.98 -9.12
N ASP A 537 -10.01 6.82 -8.61
CA ASP A 537 -9.30 5.54 -8.81
C ASP A 537 -9.23 5.11 -10.27
N GLU A 538 -10.25 5.48 -11.07
CA GLU A 538 -10.34 5.10 -12.49
C GLU A 538 -9.44 5.96 -13.39
N LYS A 539 -9.27 7.24 -13.07
CA LYS A 539 -8.54 8.20 -13.94
C LYS A 539 -7.07 8.33 -13.56
N TYR A 540 -6.69 8.14 -12.30
CA TYR A 540 -5.30 8.30 -11.86
C TYR A 540 -4.30 7.39 -12.61
N PRO A 541 -4.58 6.10 -12.86
CA PRO A 541 -3.65 5.24 -13.58
C PRO A 541 -3.34 5.75 -15.00
N ARG A 542 -4.38 6.22 -15.72
CA ARG A 542 -4.24 6.83 -17.05
C ARG A 542 -3.44 8.14 -16.99
N LEU A 543 -3.74 9.01 -16.01
CA LEU A 543 -2.97 10.24 -15.80
C LEU A 543 -1.49 9.95 -15.53
N LEU A 544 -1.19 8.94 -14.71
CA LEU A 544 0.19 8.56 -14.41
C LEU A 544 0.92 7.98 -15.63
N GLU A 545 0.23 7.23 -16.48
CA GLU A 545 0.78 6.79 -17.77
C GLU A 545 1.11 7.99 -18.67
N LEU A 546 0.20 8.96 -18.77
CA LEU A 546 0.41 10.17 -19.56
C LEU A 546 1.51 11.07 -19.00
N LYS A 547 1.65 11.14 -17.67
CA LYS A 547 2.77 11.84 -17.02
C LYS A 547 4.11 11.24 -17.48
N LYS A 548 4.24 9.91 -17.48
CA LYS A 548 5.44 9.23 -17.96
C LYS A 548 5.68 9.39 -19.47
N LYS A 549 4.62 9.56 -20.26
CA LYS A 549 4.72 9.82 -21.71
C LYS A 549 5.22 11.24 -21.99
N TRP A 550 4.63 12.24 -21.35
CA TRP A 550 4.84 13.65 -21.65
C TRP A 550 5.97 14.30 -20.85
N ASP A 551 6.33 13.73 -19.70
CA ASP A 551 7.45 14.15 -18.85
C ASP A 551 8.17 12.93 -18.23
N PRO A 552 8.89 12.12 -19.03
CA PRO A 552 9.57 10.91 -18.56
C PRO A 552 10.74 11.18 -17.60
N GLU A 553 11.25 12.40 -17.55
CA GLU A 553 12.42 12.81 -16.75
C GLU A 553 12.02 13.58 -15.48
N ASP A 554 10.72 13.71 -15.22
CA ASP A 554 10.14 14.48 -14.11
C ASP A 554 10.74 15.89 -14.02
N VAL A 555 10.75 16.60 -15.14
CA VAL A 555 11.10 18.02 -15.22
C VAL A 555 10.11 18.84 -14.38
N PHE A 556 8.82 18.49 -14.47
CA PHE A 556 7.75 19.15 -13.73
C PHE A 556 7.42 18.42 -12.44
N TYR A 557 7.36 19.17 -11.35
CA TYR A 557 6.91 18.71 -10.05
C TYR A 557 6.04 19.77 -9.38
N ALA A 558 4.97 19.30 -8.75
CA ALA A 558 4.19 20.06 -7.79
C ALA A 558 3.67 19.09 -6.71
N ALA A 559 3.55 19.53 -5.47
CA ALA A 559 3.03 18.69 -4.40
C ALA A 559 1.62 18.17 -4.74
N THR A 560 1.35 16.89 -4.49
CA THR A 560 0.07 16.20 -4.81
C THR A 560 -0.31 16.19 -6.29
N ALA A 561 0.56 16.66 -7.20
CA ALA A 561 0.37 16.48 -8.63
C ALA A 561 0.54 15.01 -9.03
N VAL A 562 0.03 14.63 -10.20
CA VAL A 562 0.24 13.29 -10.77
C VAL A 562 1.74 12.97 -10.85
N GLY A 563 2.17 11.86 -10.22
CA GLY A 563 3.58 11.44 -10.17
C GLY A 563 4.40 12.10 -9.05
N SER A 564 3.81 13.00 -8.26
CA SER A 564 4.52 13.66 -7.15
C SER A 564 4.90 12.71 -6.01
N GLU A 565 4.26 11.54 -5.91
CA GLU A 565 4.56 10.51 -4.89
C GLU A 565 5.97 9.91 -5.02
N PHE A 566 6.64 10.11 -6.16
CA PHE A 566 8.03 9.71 -6.38
C PHE A 566 9.04 10.74 -5.88
N TRP A 567 8.57 11.85 -5.31
CA TRP A 567 9.37 12.95 -4.79
C TRP A 567 8.95 13.36 -3.37
N THR A 568 9.91 13.84 -2.60
CA THR A 568 9.70 14.44 -1.27
C THR A 568 10.51 15.71 -1.14
N ILE A 569 10.06 16.63 -0.30
CA ILE A 569 10.81 17.84 0.04
C ILE A 569 11.38 17.62 1.44
N GLU A 570 12.70 17.63 1.54
CA GLU A 570 13.42 17.48 2.79
C GLU A 570 13.57 18.85 3.45
N THR A 571 12.73 19.10 4.45
CA THR A 571 12.68 20.34 5.22
C THR A 571 13.44 20.19 6.53
N ALA A 572 14.05 21.28 7.00
CA ALA A 572 14.88 21.24 8.22
C ALA A 572 14.06 21.09 9.51
N ASP A 573 12.81 21.56 9.49
CA ASP A 573 11.87 21.57 10.61
C ASP A 573 10.83 20.43 10.54
N GLY A 574 10.85 19.62 9.48
CA GLY A 574 9.91 18.51 9.27
C GLY A 574 8.50 18.93 8.85
N LEU A 575 8.24 20.22 8.62
CA LEU A 575 6.93 20.69 8.17
C LEU A 575 6.74 20.45 6.66
N PRO A 576 5.53 20.11 6.18
CA PRO A 576 5.28 19.89 4.76
C PRO A 576 5.09 21.23 4.04
N HIS A 577 6.20 21.87 3.67
CA HIS A 577 6.27 23.12 2.92
C HIS A 577 7.43 23.11 1.91
N GLU A 578 7.58 24.18 1.12
CA GLU A 578 8.49 24.28 -0.01
C GLU A 578 9.91 24.77 0.33
N ASN A 579 10.18 25.05 1.61
CA ASN A 579 11.51 25.44 2.12
C ASN A 579 12.39 24.19 2.38
N GLY A 580 12.82 23.51 1.32
CA GLY A 580 13.63 22.30 1.42
C GLY A 580 14.16 21.76 0.09
N ARG A 581 14.99 20.71 0.15
CA ARG A 581 15.52 20.04 -1.04
C ARG A 581 14.50 19.06 -1.62
N LEU A 582 14.20 19.18 -2.91
CA LEU A 582 13.34 18.26 -3.66
C LEU A 582 14.15 17.03 -4.09
N CYS A 583 13.80 15.89 -3.52
CA CYS A 583 14.52 14.64 -3.68
C CYS A 583 13.60 13.49 -4.05
N ARG A 584 14.12 12.57 -4.86
CA ARG A 584 13.48 11.28 -5.12
C ARG A 584 13.28 10.56 -3.79
N VAL A 585 12.07 10.05 -3.61
CA VAL A 585 11.75 9.17 -2.48
C VAL A 585 12.59 7.90 -2.66
N GLY A 586 13.35 7.52 -1.63
CA GLY A 586 14.05 6.23 -1.65
C GLY A 586 13.04 5.09 -1.80
N LEU A 587 13.43 3.96 -2.38
CA LEU A 587 12.53 2.80 -2.56
C LEU A 587 11.81 2.41 -1.26
N ASP A 588 12.45 2.61 -0.11
CA ASP A 588 11.94 2.35 1.24
C ASP A 588 10.74 3.25 1.67
N ALA A 589 10.65 4.50 1.18
CA ALA A 589 9.60 5.44 1.54
C ALA A 589 8.42 5.45 0.54
N LEU A 590 8.63 4.99 -0.69
CA LEU A 590 7.58 4.70 -1.67
C LEU A 590 6.69 3.53 -1.20
N GLU A 591 7.29 2.53 -0.56
CA GLU A 591 6.55 1.41 0.03
C GLU A 591 5.82 1.81 1.32
N ALA A 592 6.34 2.74 2.13
CA ALA A 592 5.63 3.27 3.31
C ALA A 592 4.33 4.02 2.94
N ASN A 593 4.34 4.80 1.85
CA ASN A 593 3.15 5.48 1.32
C ASN A 593 2.14 4.50 0.67
N TYR A 594 2.61 3.36 0.16
CA TYR A 594 1.73 2.29 -0.35
C TYR A 594 1.21 1.36 0.78
N GLN A 595 1.94 1.17 1.88
CA GLN A 595 1.51 0.40 3.06
C GLN A 595 0.34 1.08 3.81
N PHE A 596 0.26 2.41 3.79
CA PHE A 596 -0.91 3.16 4.29
C PHE A 596 -2.19 2.91 3.48
N LYS A 597 -2.07 2.53 2.19
CA LYS A 597 -3.24 2.17 1.34
C LYS A 597 -3.91 0.88 1.78
N SER A 598 -3.18 -0.07 2.37
CA SER A 598 -3.76 -1.32 2.87
C SER A 598 -4.45 -1.20 4.23
N PHE A 599 -4.09 -0.23 5.07
CA PHE A 599 -4.73 -0.04 6.39
C PHE A 599 -6.00 0.81 6.32
N SER A 600 -6.06 1.83 5.46
CA SER A 600 -7.24 2.69 5.30
C SER A 600 -8.42 1.98 4.61
N TRP A 601 -8.14 1.11 3.64
CA TRP A 601 -9.17 0.29 2.98
C TRP A 601 -9.82 -0.76 3.90
N ILE A 602 -9.09 -1.28 4.90
CA ILE A 602 -9.60 -2.26 5.87
C ILE A 602 -10.45 -1.58 6.96
N TYR A 603 -10.14 -0.33 7.33
CA TYR A 603 -10.91 0.40 8.35
C TYR A 603 -12.23 0.95 7.81
N ALA A 604 -12.26 1.44 6.56
CA ALA A 604 -13.47 2.01 5.96
C ALA A 604 -14.54 0.95 5.60
N ARG A 605 -14.13 -0.29 5.29
CA ARG A 605 -15.06 -1.37 4.94
C ARG A 605 -15.61 -2.15 6.14
N ALA A 606 -15.12 -1.88 7.35
CA ALA A 606 -15.62 -2.49 8.58
C ALA A 606 -16.80 -1.73 9.20
N ASN A 607 -17.06 -0.48 8.79
CA ASN A 607 -18.03 0.41 9.45
C ASN A 607 -19.18 0.95 8.56
N THR A 608 -19.23 0.63 7.27
CA THR A 608 -20.40 0.91 6.42
C THR A 608 -21.01 -0.41 5.96
N ASP A 609 -22.27 -0.63 6.35
CA ASP A 609 -23.15 -1.80 6.13
C ASP A 609 -23.18 -2.87 7.24
N VAL A 610 -23.60 -2.45 8.43
CA VAL A 610 -24.48 -3.27 9.27
C VAL A 610 -25.91 -2.71 9.18
N ARG A 611 -26.61 -3.08 8.09
CA ARG A 611 -27.99 -3.59 8.13
C ARG A 611 -28.40 -4.04 6.72
N VAL A 612 -28.10 -5.32 6.47
CA VAL A 612 -28.98 -6.31 5.83
C VAL A 612 -30.00 -5.73 4.84
N GLU A 613 -29.63 -5.72 3.55
CA GLU A 613 -30.55 -6.11 2.48
C GLU A 613 -29.91 -7.24 1.66
N GLU A 614 -30.73 -8.25 1.40
CA GLU A 614 -30.40 -9.65 1.13
C GLU A 614 -29.73 -9.95 -0.23
N GLU A 615 -29.40 -8.95 -1.05
CA GLU A 615 -29.05 -9.14 -2.46
C GLU A 615 -27.60 -9.62 -2.74
N SER A 616 -26.62 -9.34 -1.86
CA SER A 616 -25.23 -9.77 -2.10
C SER A 616 -24.99 -11.27 -1.85
N THR A 617 -25.82 -11.88 -1.01
CA THR A 617 -25.84 -13.32 -0.77
C THR A 617 -26.38 -14.09 -1.97
N ASP A 618 -27.32 -13.49 -2.73
CA ASP A 618 -27.92 -14.13 -3.90
C ASP A 618 -27.04 -14.02 -5.15
N ASN A 619 -26.20 -12.97 -5.26
CA ASN A 619 -25.19 -12.90 -6.32
C ASN A 619 -24.01 -13.85 -6.07
N MET A 620 -23.64 -14.07 -4.81
CA MET A 620 -22.61 -15.04 -4.43
C MET A 620 -23.14 -16.48 -4.51
N LYS A 621 -24.42 -16.72 -4.17
CA LYS A 621 -25.12 -17.96 -4.50
C LYS A 621 -25.18 -18.17 -6.00
N SER A 622 -25.52 -17.17 -6.82
CA SER A 622 -25.58 -17.28 -8.28
C SER A 622 -24.22 -17.64 -8.90
N ILE A 623 -23.12 -17.06 -8.43
CA ILE A 623 -21.77 -17.38 -8.89
C ILE A 623 -21.35 -18.78 -8.40
N VAL A 624 -21.63 -19.13 -7.14
CA VAL A 624 -21.36 -20.46 -6.61
C VAL A 624 -22.25 -21.50 -7.27
N GLU A 625 -23.51 -21.23 -7.56
CA GLU A 625 -24.46 -22.10 -8.25
C GLU A 625 -24.11 -22.23 -9.73
N ASN A 626 -23.59 -21.20 -10.40
CA ASN A 626 -23.09 -21.29 -11.77
C ASN A 626 -21.76 -22.05 -11.88
N VAL A 627 -20.83 -21.84 -10.94
CA VAL A 627 -19.57 -22.60 -10.86
C VAL A 627 -19.84 -24.05 -10.44
N THR A 628 -20.80 -24.27 -9.55
CA THR A 628 -21.23 -25.60 -9.09
C THR A 628 -22.07 -26.30 -10.15
N SER A 629 -22.94 -25.62 -10.92
CA SER A 629 -23.69 -26.21 -12.04
C SER A 629 -22.78 -26.56 -13.22
N THR A 630 -21.76 -25.73 -13.47
CA THR A 630 -20.71 -26.02 -14.46
C THR A 630 -19.84 -27.20 -14.02
N ALA A 631 -19.56 -27.35 -12.71
CA ALA A 631 -18.86 -28.49 -12.16
C ALA A 631 -19.74 -29.77 -12.14
N LEU A 632 -21.02 -29.66 -11.79
CA LEU A 632 -22.00 -30.75 -11.75
C LEU A 632 -22.23 -31.37 -13.14
N ASN A 633 -22.24 -30.55 -14.21
CA ASN A 633 -22.33 -31.03 -15.59
C ASN A 633 -21.10 -31.86 -16.04
N TYR A 634 -19.96 -31.73 -15.35
CA TYR A 634 -18.72 -32.46 -15.67
C TYR A 634 -18.41 -33.63 -14.74
N THR A 635 -19.07 -33.74 -13.59
CA THR A 635 -18.79 -34.77 -12.58
C THR A 635 -20.06 -35.46 -12.12
N GLY A 636 -20.65 -36.27 -13.00
CA GLY A 636 -21.78 -37.12 -12.62
C GLY A 636 -21.42 -38.02 -11.43
N GLY A 637 -22.08 -37.79 -10.29
CA GLY A 637 -22.21 -38.79 -9.22
C GLY A 637 -21.50 -38.52 -7.88
N MET A 638 -21.62 -37.33 -7.27
CA MET A 638 -21.28 -37.14 -5.84
C MET A 638 -22.22 -36.16 -5.11
N GLU A 639 -23.52 -36.46 -5.04
CA GLU A 639 -24.52 -35.61 -4.37
C GLU A 639 -24.43 -35.66 -2.82
N SER A 640 -23.97 -36.77 -2.24
CA SER A 640 -23.98 -36.98 -0.77
C SER A 640 -22.89 -36.23 0.02
N ILE A 641 -21.80 -35.79 -0.61
CA ILE A 641 -20.69 -35.10 0.09
C ILE A 641 -20.98 -33.60 0.25
N VAL A 642 -21.74 -33.02 -0.68
CA VAL A 642 -22.04 -31.58 -0.70
C VAL A 642 -23.09 -31.22 0.37
N GLU A 643 -24.11 -32.06 0.59
CA GLU A 643 -25.12 -31.80 1.64
C GLU A 643 -24.53 -31.77 3.06
N ASN A 644 -23.49 -32.57 3.31
CA ASN A 644 -22.87 -32.67 4.64
C ASN A 644 -22.00 -31.45 4.99
N ILE A 645 -21.38 -30.83 3.98
CA ILE A 645 -20.53 -29.65 4.15
C ILE A 645 -21.38 -28.39 4.42
N THR A 646 -22.53 -28.28 3.75
CA THR A 646 -23.48 -27.16 3.92
C THR A 646 -24.11 -27.14 5.32
N SER A 647 -24.33 -28.31 5.93
CA SER A 647 -24.83 -28.45 7.30
C SER A 647 -23.83 -27.99 8.37
N ILE A 648 -22.54 -28.30 8.18
CA ILE A 648 -21.47 -27.93 9.12
C ILE A 648 -21.23 -26.42 9.12
N ALA A 649 -21.29 -25.78 7.95
CA ALA A 649 -21.11 -24.33 7.82
C ALA A 649 -22.19 -23.53 8.56
N LYS A 650 -23.47 -23.95 8.47
CA LYS A 650 -24.58 -23.30 9.19
C LYS A 650 -24.47 -23.38 10.72
N ASN A 651 -23.81 -24.41 11.24
CA ASN A 651 -23.72 -24.66 12.67
C ASN A 651 -22.55 -23.91 13.36
N ILE A 652 -21.60 -23.41 12.58
CA ILE A 652 -20.45 -22.63 13.08
C ILE A 652 -20.84 -21.16 13.24
N THR A 653 -21.67 -20.63 12.32
CA THR A 653 -22.14 -19.23 12.35
C THR A 653 -23.05 -18.92 13.54
N SER A 654 -23.78 -19.92 14.07
CA SER A 654 -24.70 -19.74 15.21
C SER A 654 -24.01 -19.67 16.58
N LYS A 655 -22.72 -20.00 16.70
CA LYS A 655 -21.98 -19.98 17.98
C LYS A 655 -21.21 -18.69 18.25
N ALA A 656 -21.00 -17.85 17.23
CA ALA A 656 -20.26 -16.60 17.36
C ALA A 656 -21.10 -15.45 17.96
N SER A 657 -22.42 -15.63 18.13
CA SER A 657 -23.37 -14.58 18.54
C SER A 657 -23.55 -14.40 20.06
N ASN A 658 -22.72 -15.02 20.91
CA ASN A 658 -22.96 -15.13 22.36
C ASN A 658 -22.10 -14.24 23.28
N TYR A 659 -21.30 -13.30 22.75
CA TYR A 659 -20.55 -12.34 23.57
C TYR A 659 -20.92 -10.90 23.20
N THR A 660 -21.14 -10.04 24.18
CA THR A 660 -21.49 -8.62 23.96
C THR A 660 -20.23 -7.75 23.93
N HIS A 661 -20.29 -6.67 23.15
CA HIS A 661 -19.18 -5.75 22.89
C HIS A 661 -18.58 -5.12 24.16
N ASP A 662 -19.42 -4.86 25.17
CA ASP A 662 -19.01 -4.21 26.43
C ASP A 662 -18.17 -5.10 27.34
N GLU A 663 -18.36 -6.43 27.31
CA GLU A 663 -17.56 -7.37 28.09
C GLU A 663 -16.12 -7.45 27.57
N VAL A 664 -15.95 -7.31 26.25
CA VAL A 664 -14.64 -7.32 25.58
C VAL A 664 -13.90 -5.99 25.82
N GLN A 665 -14.60 -4.86 25.78
CA GLN A 665 -14.02 -3.53 26.03
C GLN A 665 -13.54 -3.34 27.48
N ARG A 666 -14.30 -3.84 28.46
CA ARG A 666 -13.92 -3.77 29.89
C ARG A 666 -12.65 -4.58 30.18
N MET A 667 -12.51 -5.77 29.60
CA MET A 667 -11.33 -6.62 29.76
C MET A 667 -10.06 -6.00 29.15
N LEU A 668 -10.20 -5.27 28.04
CA LEU A 668 -9.08 -4.61 27.36
C LEU A 668 -8.62 -3.35 28.09
N THR A 669 -9.56 -2.61 28.69
CA THR A 669 -9.28 -1.35 29.40
C THR A 669 -8.57 -1.57 30.74
N GLU A 670 -8.95 -2.60 31.50
CA GLU A 670 -8.29 -2.97 32.76
C GLU A 670 -6.85 -3.49 32.55
N GLN A 671 -6.55 -4.03 31.37
CA GLN A 671 -5.22 -4.55 31.02
C GLN A 671 -4.27 -3.46 30.52
N TYR A 672 -4.80 -2.36 29.96
CA TYR A 672 -4.02 -1.24 29.43
C TYR A 672 -3.47 -0.32 30.54
N ALA A 673 -4.25 -0.13 31.62
CA ALA A 673 -3.86 0.72 32.75
C ALA A 673 -2.71 0.14 33.61
N ALA A 674 -2.50 -1.18 33.59
CA ALA A 674 -1.43 -1.85 34.36
C ALA A 674 -0.04 -1.77 33.70
N ASN A 675 0.06 -1.45 32.41
CA ASN A 675 1.29 -1.57 31.62
C ASN A 675 2.10 -0.26 31.44
N MET A 676 1.63 0.88 31.95
CA MET A 676 2.30 2.18 31.72
C MET A 676 3.44 2.52 32.71
N SER A 677 3.75 1.68 33.72
CA SER A 677 4.70 2.06 34.79
C SER A 677 6.08 1.40 34.76
N GLN A 678 6.43 0.51 33.81
CA GLN A 678 7.76 -0.12 33.77
C GLN A 678 8.35 -0.27 32.36
N ARG A 679 9.37 0.54 32.06
CA ARG A 679 10.27 0.38 30.89
C ARG A 679 11.28 -0.75 31.16
N SER A 680 11.16 -1.85 30.42
CA SER A 680 12.28 -2.72 30.01
C SER A 680 11.91 -3.41 28.69
N TYR A 681 12.76 -3.26 27.67
CA TYR A 681 12.51 -3.75 26.31
C TYR A 681 12.57 -5.28 26.31
N ARG A 682 11.41 -5.95 26.27
CA ARG A 682 11.31 -7.37 25.93
C ARG A 682 11.37 -7.51 24.40
N PRO A 683 12.24 -8.35 23.83
CA PRO A 683 12.05 -8.77 22.45
C PRO A 683 10.69 -9.50 22.35
N PRO A 684 9.99 -9.41 21.20
CA PRO A 684 8.63 -9.94 21.08
C PRO A 684 8.65 -11.46 21.25
N THR A 685 8.38 -11.94 22.46
CA THR A 685 8.01 -13.33 22.69
C THR A 685 6.71 -13.59 21.96
N ALA A 686 6.73 -14.59 21.09
CA ALA A 686 5.64 -15.00 20.22
C ALA A 686 4.43 -15.56 21.00
N THR A 687 3.74 -14.73 21.76
CA THR A 687 2.52 -15.09 22.47
C THR A 687 1.63 -13.85 22.62
N ASN A 688 0.90 -13.50 21.55
CA ASN A 688 -0.42 -12.84 21.62
C ASN A 688 -1.10 -12.72 20.24
N TYR A 689 -1.05 -13.79 19.44
CA TYR A 689 -1.95 -13.93 18.30
C TYR A 689 -2.73 -15.24 18.45
N THR A 690 -4.05 -15.11 18.57
CA THR A 690 -5.01 -16.21 18.74
C THR A 690 -5.12 -17.08 17.48
N GLY A 691 -4.10 -17.91 17.24
CA GLY A 691 -4.19 -19.38 17.16
C GLY A 691 -4.94 -20.10 16.03
N TRP A 692 -5.96 -19.53 15.36
CA TRP A 692 -6.76 -20.32 14.39
C TRP A 692 -6.68 -19.82 12.95
N HIS A 693 -6.76 -18.51 12.70
CA HIS A 693 -6.70 -17.97 11.33
C HIS A 693 -5.30 -18.06 10.69
N ALA A 694 -4.24 -18.05 11.50
CA ALA A 694 -2.85 -18.08 11.03
C ALA A 694 -2.42 -19.43 10.40
N TRP A 695 -3.13 -20.53 10.70
CA TRP A 695 -2.77 -21.88 10.23
C TRP A 695 -3.67 -22.37 9.10
N VAL A 696 -4.94 -21.96 9.11
CA VAL A 696 -5.97 -22.48 8.19
C VAL A 696 -5.75 -21.97 6.77
N TRP A 697 -5.49 -20.67 6.60
CA TRP A 697 -5.34 -20.07 5.27
C TRP A 697 -4.08 -20.54 4.53
N PRO A 698 -2.87 -20.56 5.12
CA PRO A 698 -1.70 -21.11 4.44
C PRO A 698 -1.85 -22.60 4.12
N ALA A 699 -2.50 -23.39 4.99
CA ALA A 699 -2.75 -24.81 4.74
C ALA A 699 -3.75 -25.04 3.60
N LEU A 700 -4.84 -24.26 3.55
CA LEU A 700 -5.84 -24.28 2.46
C LEU A 700 -5.22 -23.88 1.12
N VAL A 701 -4.39 -22.86 1.13
CA VAL A 701 -3.76 -22.29 -0.05
C VAL A 701 -2.62 -23.19 -0.57
N TYR A 702 -1.85 -23.79 0.34
CA TYR A 702 -0.93 -24.89 0.03
C TYR A 702 -1.67 -26.10 -0.56
N LEU A 703 -2.81 -26.48 0.01
CA LEU A 703 -3.70 -27.51 -0.52
C LEU A 703 -4.19 -27.16 -1.93
N ILE A 704 -4.64 -25.93 -2.19
CA ILE A 704 -5.09 -25.45 -3.50
C ILE A 704 -3.96 -25.53 -4.52
N GLY A 705 -2.77 -25.01 -4.20
CA GLY A 705 -1.60 -25.14 -5.06
C GLY A 705 -1.28 -26.60 -5.37
N LEU A 706 -1.24 -27.45 -4.34
CA LEU A 706 -0.97 -28.88 -4.50
C LEU A 706 -2.05 -29.59 -5.35
N THR A 707 -3.30 -29.15 -5.24
CA THR A 707 -4.43 -29.64 -6.06
C THR A 707 -4.27 -29.21 -7.52
N CYS A 708 -3.90 -27.96 -7.79
CA CYS A 708 -3.59 -27.45 -9.12
C CYS A 708 -2.40 -28.17 -9.77
N GLY A 709 -1.35 -28.49 -8.98
CA GLY A 709 -0.23 -29.31 -9.44
C GLY A 709 -0.64 -30.75 -9.79
N VAL A 710 -1.51 -31.37 -8.98
CA VAL A 710 -2.08 -32.70 -9.26
C VAL A 710 -2.93 -32.68 -10.53
N VAL A 711 -3.69 -31.60 -10.77
CA VAL A 711 -4.46 -31.40 -12.01
C VAL A 711 -3.52 -31.27 -13.21
N ALA A 712 -2.47 -30.44 -13.11
CA ALA A 712 -1.49 -30.23 -14.18
C ALA A 712 -0.79 -31.52 -14.62
N VAL A 713 -0.46 -32.42 -13.69
CA VAL A 713 0.17 -33.73 -13.98
C VAL A 713 -0.81 -34.69 -14.67
N ASN A 714 -2.12 -34.55 -14.42
CA ASN A 714 -3.17 -35.44 -14.93
C ASN A 714 -3.87 -34.92 -16.20
N CYS A 715 -3.55 -33.71 -16.65
CA CYS A 715 -4.05 -33.15 -17.90
C CYS A 715 -3.38 -33.79 -19.12
N LYS A 716 -4.15 -33.93 -20.22
CA LYS A 716 -3.60 -34.33 -21.54
C LYS A 716 -2.48 -33.37 -21.92
N GLU A 717 -1.49 -33.87 -22.66
CA GLU A 717 -0.22 -33.17 -22.96
C GLU A 717 -0.40 -31.72 -23.42
N LYS A 718 -1.39 -31.49 -24.31
CA LYS A 718 -1.76 -30.15 -24.80
C LYS A 718 -2.23 -29.14 -23.74
N TYR A 719 -2.68 -29.60 -22.58
CA TYR A 719 -3.19 -28.77 -21.49
C TYR A 719 -2.22 -28.65 -20.32
N ARG A 720 -1.09 -29.38 -20.34
CA ARG A 720 -0.11 -29.37 -19.24
C ARG A 720 0.55 -28.01 -19.05
N LEU A 721 1.01 -27.39 -20.14
CA LEU A 721 1.64 -26.08 -20.07
C LEU A 721 0.68 -25.01 -19.52
N PRO A 722 -0.57 -24.88 -20.02
CA PRO A 722 -1.57 -24.01 -19.41
C PRO A 722 -1.82 -24.26 -17.92
N SER A 723 -1.94 -25.53 -17.50
CA SER A 723 -2.16 -25.86 -16.08
C SER A 723 -0.94 -25.55 -15.19
N VAL A 724 0.28 -25.67 -15.73
CA VAL A 724 1.50 -25.29 -15.01
C VAL A 724 1.68 -23.77 -14.95
N LEU A 725 1.33 -23.04 -16.01
CA LEU A 725 1.29 -21.58 -15.99
C LEU A 725 0.26 -21.07 -14.97
N ALA A 726 -0.92 -21.70 -14.91
CA ALA A 726 -1.91 -21.41 -13.88
C ALA A 726 -1.38 -21.73 -12.47
N PHE A 727 -0.69 -22.86 -12.28
CA PHE A 727 -0.06 -23.20 -11.01
C PHE A 727 1.04 -22.19 -10.60
N CYS A 728 1.86 -21.72 -11.53
CA CYS A 728 2.86 -20.69 -11.27
C CYS A 728 2.22 -19.33 -10.96
N ALA A 729 1.13 -18.95 -11.66
CA ALA A 729 0.38 -17.74 -11.39
C ALA A 729 -0.28 -17.78 -10.01
N THR A 730 -0.92 -18.89 -9.66
CA THR A 730 -1.44 -19.13 -8.30
C THR A 730 -0.30 -19.07 -7.29
N GLY A 731 0.84 -19.70 -7.54
CA GLY A 731 2.03 -19.60 -6.70
C GLY A 731 2.46 -18.15 -6.46
N ILE A 732 2.51 -17.32 -7.51
CA ILE A 732 2.85 -15.89 -7.43
C ILE A 732 1.84 -15.12 -6.57
N GLU A 733 0.55 -15.35 -6.75
CA GLU A 733 -0.48 -14.71 -5.92
C GLU A 733 -0.41 -15.15 -4.45
N ILE A 734 -0.06 -16.41 -4.20
CA ILE A 734 0.19 -16.89 -2.83
C ILE A 734 1.41 -16.22 -2.25
N LEU A 735 2.49 -16.05 -3.02
CA LEU A 735 3.69 -15.34 -2.57
C LEU A 735 3.36 -13.88 -2.22
N ARG A 736 2.53 -13.20 -3.01
CA ARG A 736 2.01 -11.83 -2.75
C ARG A 736 1.14 -11.76 -1.49
N TYR A 737 0.30 -12.77 -1.28
CA TYR A 737 -0.56 -12.83 -0.09
C TYR A 737 0.24 -13.15 1.18
N VAL A 738 1.15 -14.12 1.13
CA VAL A 738 2.00 -14.51 2.28
C VAL A 738 2.97 -13.40 2.69
N SER A 739 3.47 -12.58 1.74
CA SER A 739 4.28 -11.41 2.08
C SER A 739 3.51 -10.40 2.94
N GLY A 740 2.21 -10.23 2.69
CA GLY A 740 1.35 -9.26 3.39
C GLY A 740 0.79 -9.70 4.75
N ILE A 741 0.87 -10.99 5.12
CA ILE A 741 0.35 -11.46 6.42
C ILE A 741 1.38 -11.21 7.53
N ASN A 742 0.99 -10.70 8.69
CA ASN A 742 1.91 -10.50 9.83
C ASN A 742 2.24 -11.84 10.55
N MET A 743 2.99 -12.72 9.88
CA MET A 743 3.49 -14.01 10.41
C MET A 743 4.92 -13.90 10.93
N ASN A 744 5.30 -14.79 11.87
CA ASN A 744 6.70 -14.95 12.29
C ASN A 744 7.60 -15.19 11.07
N TYR A 745 8.75 -14.51 11.00
CA TYR A 745 9.72 -14.58 9.89
C TYR A 745 10.05 -16.02 9.48
N ALA A 746 10.25 -16.92 10.44
CA ALA A 746 10.56 -18.33 10.16
C ALA A 746 9.41 -19.05 9.41
N VAL A 747 8.15 -18.66 9.67
CA VAL A 747 6.97 -19.21 8.99
C VAL A 747 6.87 -18.70 7.56
N LYS A 748 7.05 -17.38 7.37
CA LYS A 748 7.10 -16.77 6.03
C LYS A 748 8.19 -17.41 5.19
N ASP A 749 9.39 -17.53 5.76
CA ASP A 749 10.55 -18.16 5.13
C ASP A 749 10.27 -19.62 4.73
N THR A 750 9.65 -20.41 5.62
CA THR A 750 9.29 -21.81 5.34
C THR A 750 8.30 -21.93 4.18
N LEU A 751 7.23 -21.13 4.21
CA LEU A 751 6.14 -21.18 3.22
C LEU A 751 6.63 -20.72 1.84
N LEU A 752 7.38 -19.62 1.80
CA LEU A 752 7.94 -19.05 0.58
C LEU A 752 8.88 -20.05 -0.12
N LYS A 753 9.79 -20.68 0.65
CA LYS A 753 10.67 -21.74 0.15
C LYS A 753 9.89 -22.93 -0.39
N GLY A 754 8.84 -23.35 0.32
CA GLY A 754 7.98 -24.46 -0.10
C GLY A 754 7.32 -24.19 -1.46
N ILE A 755 6.75 -22.99 -1.65
CA ILE A 755 6.04 -22.60 -2.88
C ILE A 755 7.01 -22.49 -4.05
N ILE A 756 8.15 -21.82 -3.87
CA ILE A 756 9.14 -21.61 -4.94
C ILE A 756 9.75 -22.95 -5.39
N ILE A 757 10.13 -23.83 -4.45
CA ILE A 757 10.68 -25.15 -4.77
C ILE A 757 9.66 -26.00 -5.54
N GLN A 758 8.37 -25.92 -5.19
CA GLN A 758 7.30 -26.64 -5.90
C GLN A 758 7.02 -26.06 -7.29
N CYS A 759 7.02 -24.73 -7.45
CA CYS A 759 6.85 -24.06 -8.73
C CYS A 759 8.00 -24.41 -9.71
N MET A 760 9.25 -24.41 -9.24
CA MET A 760 10.40 -24.80 -10.06
C MET A 760 10.36 -26.28 -10.46
N GLY A 761 9.91 -27.16 -9.55
CA GLY A 761 9.71 -28.57 -9.86
C GLY A 761 8.68 -28.78 -10.98
N ALA A 762 7.56 -28.05 -10.94
CA ALA A 762 6.51 -28.11 -11.95
C ALA A 762 6.99 -27.61 -13.33
N VAL A 763 7.72 -26.49 -13.38
CA VAL A 763 8.28 -25.93 -14.63
C VAL A 763 9.23 -26.91 -15.30
N VAL A 764 10.12 -27.58 -14.54
CA VAL A 764 11.07 -28.52 -15.13
C VAL A 764 10.42 -29.86 -15.53
N MET A 765 9.32 -30.26 -14.89
CA MET A 765 8.51 -31.42 -15.32
C MET A 765 7.85 -31.20 -16.69
N VAL A 766 7.52 -29.95 -17.05
CA VAL A 766 7.01 -29.58 -18.39
C VAL A 766 8.10 -29.62 -19.45
N LEU A 767 9.32 -29.27 -19.09
CA LEU A 767 10.45 -29.14 -20.02
C LEU A 767 11.08 -30.49 -20.42
N ARG A 768 10.64 -31.65 -19.86
CA ARG A 768 11.22 -32.95 -20.21
C ARG A 768 10.21 -34.10 -20.15
N GLU A 769 10.04 -34.81 -21.26
CA GLU A 769 8.96 -35.81 -21.50
C GLU A 769 8.98 -37.07 -20.59
N GLY A 770 10.05 -37.32 -19.82
CA GLY A 770 10.22 -38.54 -19.02
C GLY A 770 9.50 -38.58 -17.66
N PHE A 771 8.70 -37.57 -17.30
CA PHE A 771 8.16 -37.39 -15.93
C PHE A 771 6.68 -37.79 -15.75
N VAL A 772 6.12 -38.59 -16.67
CA VAL A 772 4.69 -38.97 -16.69
C VAL A 772 4.42 -40.23 -15.85
N LEU A 773 3.27 -40.29 -15.15
CA LEU A 773 2.76 -41.50 -14.46
C LEU A 773 2.86 -42.74 -15.38
N THR A 774 3.19 -43.91 -14.83
CA THR A 774 3.24 -45.15 -15.62
C THR A 774 1.86 -45.54 -16.13
N GLU A 775 1.79 -46.32 -17.22
CA GLU A 775 0.50 -46.77 -17.79
C GLU A 775 -0.37 -47.56 -16.79
N GLU A 776 0.24 -48.26 -15.83
CA GLU A 776 -0.49 -48.89 -14.72
C GLU A 776 -1.07 -47.85 -13.74
N GLN A 777 -0.32 -46.81 -13.40
CA GLN A 777 -0.78 -45.74 -12.50
C GLN A 777 -1.90 -44.90 -13.14
N LYS A 778 -1.86 -44.72 -14.47
CA LYS A 778 -2.92 -44.07 -15.25
C LYS A 778 -4.22 -44.87 -15.29
N ARG A 779 -4.25 -46.13 -14.83
CA ARG A 779 -5.47 -46.95 -14.76
C ARG A 779 -6.19 -46.88 -13.40
N LEU A 780 -5.55 -46.29 -12.38
CA LEU A 780 -6.16 -46.15 -11.06
C LEU A 780 -7.35 -45.18 -11.08
N PRO A 781 -8.43 -45.42 -10.30
CA PRO A 781 -9.50 -44.46 -10.07
C PRO A 781 -8.96 -43.12 -9.60
N TRP A 782 -9.63 -42.02 -9.97
CA TRP A 782 -9.13 -40.66 -9.73
C TRP A 782 -8.64 -40.40 -8.29
N PRO A 783 -9.34 -40.82 -7.21
CA PRO A 783 -8.88 -40.59 -5.84
C PRO A 783 -7.56 -41.29 -5.51
N GLN A 784 -7.36 -42.50 -6.06
CA GLN A 784 -6.15 -43.29 -5.85
C GLN A 784 -4.98 -42.79 -6.71
N ARG A 785 -5.28 -42.32 -7.93
CA ARG A 785 -4.32 -41.70 -8.84
C ARG A 785 -3.83 -40.35 -8.31
N ALA A 786 -4.72 -39.53 -7.76
CA ALA A 786 -4.41 -38.27 -7.10
C ALA A 786 -3.50 -38.51 -5.88
N ARG A 787 -3.83 -39.51 -5.04
CA ARG A 787 -3.01 -39.92 -3.88
C ARG A 787 -1.62 -40.41 -4.30
N ALA A 788 -1.52 -41.18 -5.39
CA ALA A 788 -0.23 -41.61 -5.92
C ALA A 788 0.61 -40.44 -6.46
N THR A 789 -0.02 -39.47 -7.13
CA THR A 789 0.64 -38.26 -7.67
C THR A 789 1.16 -37.35 -6.55
N TYR A 790 0.35 -37.11 -5.52
CA TYR A 790 0.76 -36.41 -4.30
C TYR A 790 2.00 -37.04 -3.66
N LYS A 791 2.01 -38.37 -3.50
CA LYS A 791 3.14 -39.11 -2.91
C LYS A 791 4.43 -39.02 -3.74
N ILE A 792 4.33 -38.85 -5.05
CA ILE A 792 5.46 -38.63 -5.96
C ILE A 792 6.06 -37.22 -5.77
N ALA A 793 5.19 -36.19 -5.74
CA ALA A 793 5.61 -34.80 -5.57
C ALA A 793 6.26 -34.53 -4.19
N TRP A 794 5.73 -35.14 -3.12
CA TRP A 794 6.19 -34.92 -1.75
C TRP A 794 7.58 -35.51 -1.43
N ASN A 795 8.00 -36.60 -2.09
CA ASN A 795 9.16 -37.39 -1.65
C ASN A 795 10.43 -37.22 -2.51
N GLY A 796 10.36 -36.56 -3.68
CA GLY A 796 11.48 -36.12 -4.53
C GLY A 796 12.48 -37.16 -5.06
N ARG A 797 12.56 -38.37 -4.47
CA ARG A 797 13.51 -39.44 -4.81
C ARG A 797 13.02 -40.41 -5.88
N PHE A 798 11.76 -40.31 -6.27
CA PHE A 798 11.11 -41.32 -7.12
C PHE A 798 11.51 -41.25 -8.59
N ILE A 799 12.39 -40.31 -8.95
CA ILE A 799 12.76 -40.03 -10.33
C ILE A 799 13.84 -41.01 -10.84
N ASN A 800 14.60 -41.72 -9.99
CA ASN A 800 15.69 -42.59 -10.50
C ASN A 800 16.11 -43.82 -9.66
N THR A 801 15.37 -44.26 -8.63
CA THR A 801 15.70 -45.54 -7.95
C THR A 801 14.59 -46.56 -8.13
N ALA A 802 14.91 -47.64 -8.84
CA ALA A 802 14.11 -48.85 -9.05
C ALA A 802 13.84 -49.67 -7.76
N ARG A 803 13.39 -49.02 -6.68
CA ARG A 803 12.73 -49.70 -5.55
C ARG A 803 11.24 -49.43 -5.63
N GLN A 804 10.47 -50.49 -5.90
CA GLN A 804 9.01 -50.46 -5.85
C GLN A 804 8.54 -50.15 -4.43
N ALA A 805 7.88 -48.99 -4.25
CA ALA A 805 6.67 -48.72 -3.43
C ALA A 805 6.59 -47.21 -3.07
N PRO A 806 5.39 -46.56 -3.05
CA PRO A 806 4.13 -47.10 -2.52
C PRO A 806 2.90 -46.84 -3.42
N VAL A 807 2.65 -47.73 -4.38
CA VAL A 807 1.32 -47.92 -5.01
C VAL A 807 0.84 -49.37 -4.81
N TYR A 808 1.68 -50.22 -4.22
CA TYR A 808 1.50 -51.67 -4.13
C TYR A 808 0.31 -52.13 -3.26
N HIS A 809 -0.15 -51.28 -2.32
CA HIS A 809 -1.30 -51.55 -1.45
C HIS A 809 -2.62 -51.15 -2.11
N LEU A 810 -2.64 -50.04 -2.86
CA LEU A 810 -3.84 -49.57 -3.58
C LEU A 810 -4.27 -50.56 -4.68
N ILE A 811 -3.30 -51.28 -5.27
CA ILE A 811 -3.54 -52.31 -6.29
C ILE A 811 -3.96 -53.65 -5.67
N LYS A 812 -3.40 -54.02 -4.50
CA LYS A 812 -3.68 -55.30 -3.82
C LYS A 812 -5.11 -55.42 -3.30
N ASP A 813 -5.75 -54.32 -2.92
CA ASP A 813 -7.13 -54.34 -2.42
C ASP A 813 -8.14 -54.63 -3.53
N GLN A 814 -7.90 -54.14 -4.75
CA GLN A 814 -8.72 -54.49 -5.93
C GLN A 814 -8.54 -55.95 -6.38
N ASP A 815 -7.32 -56.48 -6.32
CA ASP A 815 -7.06 -57.87 -6.68
C ASP A 815 -7.65 -58.85 -5.64
N LYS A 816 -7.73 -58.45 -4.36
CA LYS A 816 -8.40 -59.23 -3.32
C LYS A 816 -9.92 -59.24 -3.48
N GLU A 817 -10.54 -58.13 -3.87
CA GLU A 817 -12.00 -58.05 -4.06
C GLU A 817 -12.46 -58.79 -5.33
N ARG A 818 -11.64 -58.81 -6.40
CA ARG A 818 -11.97 -59.54 -7.64
C ARG A 818 -11.87 -61.07 -7.51
N GLN A 819 -11.20 -61.58 -6.49
CA GLN A 819 -10.95 -63.02 -6.31
C GLN A 819 -11.96 -63.73 -5.39
N VAL A 820 -12.92 -63.03 -4.76
CA VAL A 820 -13.86 -63.66 -3.83
C VAL A 820 -15.14 -64.06 -4.56
N PRO A 821 -15.46 -65.37 -4.73
CA PRO A 821 -16.66 -65.80 -5.43
C PRO A 821 -17.93 -65.37 -4.68
N SER A 822 -18.97 -64.98 -5.42
CA SER A 822 -20.24 -64.41 -4.92
C SER A 822 -20.89 -65.22 -3.80
N ALA A 823 -20.72 -66.55 -3.78
CA ALA A 823 -21.22 -67.42 -2.72
C ALA A 823 -20.62 -67.14 -1.32
N VAL A 824 -19.40 -66.62 -1.23
CA VAL A 824 -18.75 -66.27 0.05
C VAL A 824 -19.30 -64.97 0.61
N ILE A 825 -19.73 -64.05 -0.26
CA ILE A 825 -20.33 -62.77 0.11
C ILE A 825 -21.73 -63.01 0.68
N GLU A 826 -22.50 -63.93 0.09
CA GLU A 826 -23.85 -64.28 0.52
C GLU A 826 -23.85 -65.02 1.88
N LYS A 827 -22.90 -65.95 2.07
CA LYS A 827 -22.73 -66.66 3.35
C LYS A 827 -22.28 -65.74 4.50
N ARG A 828 -21.56 -64.66 4.18
CA ARG A 828 -21.16 -63.62 5.16
C ARG A 828 -22.33 -62.72 5.55
N LYS A 829 -23.28 -62.46 4.64
CA LYS A 829 -24.52 -61.74 4.94
C LYS A 829 -25.43 -62.54 5.87
N GLU A 830 -25.66 -63.82 5.59
CA GLU A 830 -26.45 -64.69 6.49
C GLU A 830 -25.84 -64.80 7.91
N LEU A 831 -24.51 -64.86 8.01
CA LEU A 831 -23.83 -64.94 9.32
C LEU A 831 -23.91 -63.63 10.11
N ALA A 832 -23.97 -62.49 9.41
CA ALA A 832 -24.14 -61.18 10.01
C ALA A 832 -25.58 -60.98 10.52
N GLU A 833 -26.58 -61.43 9.76
CA GLU A 833 -27.99 -61.39 10.16
C GLU A 833 -28.28 -62.30 11.36
N ARG A 834 -27.72 -63.51 11.39
CA ARG A 834 -27.81 -64.40 12.57
C ARG A 834 -27.14 -63.82 13.83
N LYS A 835 -26.06 -63.05 13.68
CA LYS A 835 -25.42 -62.37 14.82
C LYS A 835 -26.23 -61.17 15.31
N ALA A 836 -26.91 -60.47 14.42
CA ALA A 836 -27.80 -59.37 14.78
C ALA A 836 -29.01 -59.87 15.58
N GLN A 837 -29.61 -60.99 15.19
CA GLN A 837 -30.75 -61.58 15.91
C GLN A 837 -30.40 -62.11 17.31
N LYS A 838 -29.17 -62.58 17.51
CA LYS A 838 -28.69 -63.09 18.81
C LYS A 838 -28.37 -61.97 19.81
N ALA A 839 -28.01 -60.79 19.32
CA ALA A 839 -27.73 -59.62 20.16
C ALA A 839 -29.01 -59.00 20.76
N THR A 840 -30.16 -59.16 20.10
CA THR A 840 -31.47 -58.68 20.59
C THR A 840 -32.09 -59.56 21.68
N THR A 841 -31.69 -60.83 21.82
CA THR A 841 -32.25 -61.76 22.83
C THR A 841 -31.43 -61.83 24.13
N GLU A 842 -30.22 -61.24 24.15
CA GLU A 842 -29.30 -61.33 25.29
C GLU A 842 -29.40 -60.12 26.24
N ASN A 843 -30.10 -59.05 25.83
CA ASN A 843 -30.33 -57.86 26.65
C ASN A 843 -31.53 -57.98 27.60
N ASP A 844 -32.50 -58.87 27.36
CA ASP A 844 -33.68 -59.07 28.22
C ASP A 844 -33.42 -59.98 29.44
N ARG A 845 -32.18 -60.44 29.65
CA ARG A 845 -31.86 -61.49 30.65
C ARG A 845 -30.88 -61.10 31.75
N LYS A 846 -30.46 -59.84 31.84
CA LYS A 846 -29.51 -59.36 32.87
C LYS A 846 -30.08 -58.33 33.84
N ASP A 847 -31.39 -58.15 33.84
CA ASP A 847 -32.14 -57.60 34.97
C ASP A 847 -32.56 -58.77 35.87
N ASN A 848 -31.69 -59.22 36.77
CA ASN A 848 -32.05 -59.88 38.04
C ASN A 848 -30.80 -60.25 38.85
N GLU A 849 -30.89 -60.03 40.17
CA GLU A 849 -30.01 -60.48 41.28
C GLU A 849 -28.92 -59.53 41.85
N VAL A 850 -29.42 -58.55 42.61
CA VAL A 850 -29.24 -58.26 44.06
C VAL A 850 -27.83 -58.21 44.73
N ALA A 851 -27.70 -57.12 45.53
CA ALA A 851 -26.74 -56.63 46.55
C ALA A 851 -26.31 -57.63 47.68
N PRO A 852 -25.46 -57.34 48.73
CA PRO A 852 -25.19 -56.02 49.37
C PRO A 852 -23.83 -55.72 50.11
N VAL A 853 -23.70 -54.49 50.65
CA VAL A 853 -22.86 -54.02 51.82
C VAL A 853 -21.33 -53.84 51.56
N THR A 854 -20.57 -52.76 51.89
CA THR A 854 -20.69 -51.44 52.58
C THR A 854 -19.45 -50.56 52.23
N ASP A 855 -19.65 -49.23 52.27
CA ASP A 855 -18.71 -48.11 52.50
C ASP A 855 -17.26 -48.17 51.98
N THR A 856 -16.91 -47.53 50.84
CA THR A 856 -16.81 -46.09 50.47
C THR A 856 -15.43 -45.48 50.78
N ALA A 857 -14.83 -44.63 49.94
CA ALA A 857 -15.15 -44.20 48.57
C ALA A 857 -13.88 -43.76 47.80
N ASN A 858 -12.67 -43.86 48.38
CA ASN A 858 -11.47 -43.27 47.76
C ASN A 858 -10.62 -44.25 46.93
N ASN A 859 -10.65 -45.56 47.20
CA ASN A 859 -9.81 -46.52 46.48
C ASN A 859 -10.47 -47.10 45.22
N GLN A 860 -11.79 -47.12 45.11
CA GLN A 860 -12.45 -47.59 43.89
C GLN A 860 -12.32 -46.59 42.76
N VAL A 861 -12.40 -45.28 43.02
CA VAL A 861 -12.23 -44.26 41.98
C VAL A 861 -10.80 -44.30 41.40
N ALA A 862 -9.77 -44.41 42.23
CA ALA A 862 -8.39 -44.51 41.77
C ALA A 862 -8.10 -45.81 40.99
N VAL A 863 -8.64 -46.95 41.42
CA VAL A 863 -8.47 -48.24 40.74
C VAL A 863 -9.29 -48.32 39.45
N GLU A 864 -10.51 -47.75 39.42
CA GLU A 864 -11.36 -47.70 38.24
C GLU A 864 -10.80 -46.72 37.19
N ILE A 865 -10.28 -45.56 37.63
CA ILE A 865 -9.53 -44.64 36.78
C ILE A 865 -8.27 -45.32 36.26
N TRP A 866 -7.49 -46.00 37.10
CA TRP A 866 -6.28 -46.71 36.64
C TRP A 866 -6.61 -47.88 35.71
N LYS A 867 -7.71 -48.62 35.93
CA LYS A 867 -8.18 -49.68 35.01
C LYS A 867 -8.64 -49.11 33.67
N ARG A 868 -9.40 -48.01 33.67
CA ARG A 868 -9.83 -47.32 32.44
C ARG A 868 -8.65 -46.69 31.71
N PHE A 869 -7.74 -46.05 32.43
CA PHE A 869 -6.54 -45.44 31.87
C PHE A 869 -5.58 -46.50 31.33
N SER A 870 -5.36 -47.60 32.04
CA SER A 870 -4.49 -48.71 31.60
C SER A 870 -5.08 -49.49 30.42
N THR A 871 -6.40 -49.74 30.36
CA THR A 871 -7.01 -50.38 29.18
C THR A 871 -7.01 -49.47 27.95
N HIS A 872 -7.22 -48.16 28.11
CA HIS A 872 -7.08 -47.20 27.01
C HIS A 872 -5.62 -47.01 26.60
N ALA A 873 -4.70 -46.92 27.55
CA ALA A 873 -3.26 -46.84 27.28
C ALA A 873 -2.75 -48.12 26.59
N LEU A 874 -3.23 -49.31 26.98
CA LEU A 874 -2.91 -50.58 26.31
C LEU A 874 -3.54 -50.67 24.92
N LYS A 875 -4.75 -50.14 24.70
CA LYS A 875 -5.35 -50.01 23.35
C LYS A 875 -4.55 -49.04 22.46
N ILE A 876 -4.12 -47.90 23.00
CA ILE A 876 -3.23 -46.93 22.33
C ILE A 876 -1.88 -47.58 22.01
N TRP A 877 -1.31 -48.35 22.94
CA TRP A 877 -0.03 -49.02 22.75
C TRP A 877 -0.06 -50.21 21.78
N ARG A 878 -1.20 -50.90 21.66
CA ARG A 878 -1.41 -51.97 20.67
C ARG A 878 -1.71 -51.42 19.28
N ASN A 879 -2.29 -50.22 19.17
CA ASN A 879 -2.51 -49.56 17.89
C ASN A 879 -1.25 -48.78 17.47
N TYR A 880 -0.51 -49.34 16.53
CA TYR A 880 0.74 -48.77 16.03
C TYR A 880 0.59 -47.30 15.59
N ARG A 881 -0.49 -46.96 14.90
CA ARG A 881 -0.78 -45.61 14.38
C ARG A 881 -1.00 -44.61 15.51
N LEU A 882 -1.82 -44.97 16.49
CA LEU A 882 -2.14 -44.10 17.62
C LEU A 882 -0.92 -43.88 18.54
N ARG A 883 -0.10 -44.92 18.74
CA ARG A 883 1.18 -44.81 19.44
C ARG A 883 2.14 -43.82 18.78
N ARG A 884 2.22 -43.84 17.44
CA ARG A 884 3.08 -42.92 16.68
C ARG A 884 2.57 -41.49 16.72
N MET A 885 1.26 -41.27 16.64
CA MET A 885 0.67 -39.95 16.83
C MET A 885 0.98 -39.39 18.23
N LEU A 886 0.86 -40.20 19.28
CA LEU A 886 1.23 -39.78 20.64
C LEU A 886 2.71 -39.41 20.75
N GLU A 887 3.60 -40.17 20.11
CA GLU A 887 5.03 -39.83 20.02
C GLU A 887 5.27 -38.46 19.36
N MET A 888 4.53 -38.14 18.29
CA MET A 888 4.60 -36.84 17.61
C MET A 888 4.12 -35.69 18.52
N VAL A 889 3.01 -35.87 19.25
CA VAL A 889 2.49 -34.89 20.22
C VAL A 889 3.51 -34.63 21.33
N CYS A 890 4.07 -35.68 21.94
CA CYS A 890 5.07 -35.53 23.00
C CYS A 890 6.32 -34.79 22.52
N ARG A 891 6.75 -34.99 21.27
CA ARG A 891 7.87 -34.26 20.69
C ARG A 891 7.56 -32.78 20.51
N ILE A 892 6.36 -32.42 20.06
CA ILE A 892 5.92 -31.02 19.95
C ILE A 892 5.98 -30.34 21.32
N LEU A 893 5.40 -30.98 22.35
CA LEU A 893 5.41 -30.44 23.72
C LEU A 893 6.82 -30.26 24.27
N LEU A 894 7.72 -31.23 24.05
CA LEU A 894 9.11 -31.11 24.48
C LEU A 894 9.81 -29.92 23.82
N ILE A 895 9.59 -29.69 22.52
CA ILE A 895 10.18 -28.55 21.81
C ILE A 895 9.64 -27.23 22.39
N ILE A 896 8.35 -27.14 22.73
CA ILE A 896 7.75 -25.95 23.37
C ILE A 896 8.39 -25.68 24.73
N ILE A 897 8.58 -26.73 25.55
CA ILE A 897 9.18 -26.59 26.87
C ILE A 897 10.63 -26.09 26.78
N VAL A 898 11.45 -26.67 25.89
CA VAL A 898 12.86 -26.28 25.73
C VAL A 898 13.00 -24.85 25.20
N ASP A 899 12.12 -24.44 24.29
CA ASP A 899 12.09 -23.09 23.73
C ASP A 899 11.78 -22.03 24.79
N ASN A 900 10.75 -22.26 25.60
CA ASN A 900 10.41 -21.37 26.72
C ASN A 900 11.52 -21.34 27.78
N ALA A 901 12.14 -22.49 28.09
CA ALA A 901 13.24 -22.55 29.05
C ALA A 901 14.49 -21.79 28.57
N LYS A 902 14.78 -21.83 27.26
CA LYS A 902 15.87 -21.05 26.65
C LYS A 902 15.66 -19.57 26.88
N ASP A 903 14.49 -19.03 26.55
CA ASP A 903 14.22 -17.59 26.64
C ASP A 903 14.39 -17.08 28.09
N ILE A 904 13.92 -17.86 29.07
CA ILE A 904 14.11 -17.55 30.51
C ILE A 904 15.60 -17.50 30.90
N VAL A 905 16.41 -18.43 30.40
CA VAL A 905 17.85 -18.48 30.69
C VAL A 905 18.58 -17.29 30.06
N ILE A 906 18.23 -16.92 28.82
CA ILE A 906 18.88 -15.80 28.12
C ILE A 906 18.54 -14.46 28.77
N ASP A 907 17.27 -14.24 29.09
CA ASP A 907 16.82 -13.02 29.76
C ASP A 907 17.51 -12.85 31.13
N ARG A 908 17.68 -13.95 31.87
CA ARG A 908 18.25 -13.93 33.22
C ARG A 908 19.77 -13.78 33.26
N TYR A 909 20.50 -14.34 32.29
CA TYR A 909 21.97 -14.47 32.38
C TYR A 909 22.76 -13.71 31.31
N LEU A 910 22.14 -13.35 30.17
CA LEU A 910 22.83 -12.71 29.05
C LEU A 910 22.34 -11.28 28.80
N GLY A 911 21.02 -11.04 28.84
CA GLY A 911 20.39 -9.72 28.71
C GLY A 911 20.85 -8.94 27.47
N PHE A 912 20.19 -9.13 26.33
CA PHE A 912 20.64 -8.62 25.03
C PHE A 912 20.62 -7.07 24.93
N VAL A 913 21.70 -6.46 24.43
CA VAL A 913 21.75 -5.02 24.12
C VAL A 913 22.38 -4.78 22.74
N TRP A 914 22.01 -3.68 22.08
CA TRP A 914 22.42 -3.38 20.70
C TRP A 914 23.93 -3.24 20.49
N THR A 915 24.66 -2.82 21.52
CA THR A 915 26.14 -2.76 21.46
C THR A 915 26.78 -4.14 21.31
N ASP A 916 26.06 -5.23 21.58
CA ASP A 916 26.58 -6.59 21.43
C ASP A 916 26.79 -7.01 19.95
N ILE A 917 26.19 -6.31 18.98
CA ILE A 917 26.19 -6.70 17.55
C ILE A 917 26.80 -5.67 16.59
N GLU A 918 27.62 -4.72 17.06
CA GLU A 918 28.24 -3.66 16.25
C GLU A 918 29.10 -4.15 15.06
N ASP A 919 29.25 -3.31 14.03
CA ASP A 919 29.92 -3.64 12.74
C ASP A 919 31.29 -4.27 12.88
N HIS A 920 32.14 -3.67 13.70
CA HIS A 920 33.49 -4.17 13.93
C HIS A 920 33.50 -5.52 14.67
N LYS A 921 32.45 -5.84 15.45
CA LYS A 921 32.36 -7.12 16.17
C LYS A 921 32.22 -8.27 15.17
N SER A 922 31.52 -8.13 14.05
CA SER A 922 31.39 -9.22 13.03
C SER A 922 32.72 -9.88 12.58
N ALA A 923 33.86 -9.18 12.67
CA ALA A 923 35.18 -9.63 12.21
C ALA A 923 36.13 -10.15 13.33
N ILE A 924 35.62 -10.86 14.34
CA ILE A 924 36.36 -11.28 15.55
C ILE A 924 37.75 -11.93 15.32
N ILE A 925 37.91 -12.80 14.30
CA ILE A 925 39.23 -13.44 14.03
C ILE A 925 40.28 -12.41 13.59
N ARG A 926 39.89 -11.42 12.76
CA ARG A 926 40.84 -10.38 12.33
C ARG A 926 41.25 -9.50 13.52
N ARG A 927 40.32 -9.24 14.43
CA ARG A 927 40.55 -8.49 15.68
C ARG A 927 41.48 -9.24 16.63
N PHE A 928 41.21 -10.53 16.85
CA PHE A 928 42.08 -11.40 17.64
C PHE A 928 43.52 -11.45 17.09
N LEU A 929 43.69 -11.61 15.78
CA LEU A 929 45.02 -11.66 15.14
C LEU A 929 45.75 -10.31 15.17
N ARG A 930 45.04 -9.18 15.35
CA ARG A 930 45.62 -7.84 15.53
C ARG A 930 45.94 -7.50 16.98
N GLY A 931 45.53 -8.36 17.92
CA GLY A 931 45.72 -8.13 19.36
C GLY A 931 44.65 -7.24 20.00
N ASP A 932 43.50 -7.04 19.34
CA ASP A 932 42.41 -6.22 19.89
C ASP A 932 41.78 -6.90 21.12
N HIS A 933 41.32 -6.11 22.09
CA HIS A 933 40.59 -6.61 23.25
C HIS A 933 39.23 -7.21 22.82
N ILE A 934 38.94 -8.44 23.27
CA ILE A 934 37.65 -9.13 23.06
C ILE A 934 36.99 -9.33 24.42
N GLU A 935 35.79 -8.78 24.58
CA GLU A 935 35.04 -8.89 25.83
C GLU A 935 34.53 -10.33 26.07
N PRO A 936 34.56 -10.84 27.31
CA PRO A 936 33.99 -12.14 27.63
C PRO A 936 32.49 -12.25 27.25
N ARG A 937 31.77 -11.14 27.31
CA ARG A 937 30.37 -11.02 26.89
C ARG A 937 30.20 -11.27 25.39
N GLU A 938 31.07 -10.70 24.56
CA GLU A 938 31.05 -10.87 23.09
C GLU A 938 31.14 -12.37 22.72
N PHE A 939 31.94 -13.15 23.46
CA PHE A 939 32.05 -14.59 23.28
C PHE A 939 30.74 -15.32 23.54
N TRP A 940 30.06 -15.01 24.66
CA TRP A 940 28.81 -15.67 25.05
C TRP A 940 27.62 -15.28 24.17
N VAL A 941 27.55 -14.02 23.71
CA VAL A 941 26.54 -13.58 22.74
C VAL A 941 26.67 -14.38 21.44
N ARG A 942 27.89 -14.60 20.95
CA ARG A 942 28.10 -15.44 19.75
C ARG A 942 27.72 -16.90 19.95
N VAL A 943 27.99 -17.46 21.15
CA VAL A 943 27.54 -18.82 21.51
C VAL A 943 26.02 -18.91 21.44
N TYR A 944 25.32 -17.90 21.94
CA TYR A 944 23.87 -17.80 21.84
C TYR A 944 23.41 -17.76 20.38
N PHE A 945 23.90 -16.84 19.54
CA PHE A 945 23.48 -16.76 18.15
C PHE A 945 23.82 -18.02 17.34
N ALA A 946 24.95 -18.65 17.61
CA ALA A 946 25.31 -19.93 17.02
C ALA A 946 24.29 -21.03 17.37
N PHE A 947 23.88 -21.10 18.65
CA PHE A 947 22.84 -22.02 19.09
C PHE A 947 21.48 -21.66 18.50
N GLU A 948 21.08 -20.40 18.55
CA GLU A 948 19.77 -19.91 18.10
C GLU A 948 19.56 -20.12 16.60
N SER A 949 20.58 -19.86 15.78
CA SER A 949 20.51 -20.09 14.33
C SER A 949 20.21 -21.56 13.96
N ILE A 950 20.57 -22.50 14.83
CA ILE A 950 20.25 -23.93 14.65
C ILE A 950 18.93 -24.28 15.35
N TRP A 951 18.73 -23.81 16.57
CA TRP A 951 17.58 -24.13 17.41
C TRP A 951 16.28 -23.55 16.84
N ALA A 952 16.26 -22.29 16.43
CA ALA A 952 15.08 -21.63 15.87
C ALA A 952 14.58 -22.37 14.61
N ALA A 953 15.49 -22.71 13.70
CA ALA A 953 15.18 -23.51 12.51
C ALA A 953 14.70 -24.92 12.87
N TYR A 954 15.40 -25.61 13.79
CA TYR A 954 14.99 -26.94 14.25
C TYR A 954 13.59 -26.93 14.87
N ASN A 955 13.34 -25.95 15.73
CA ASN A 955 12.10 -25.78 16.45
C ASN A 955 10.93 -25.58 15.47
N TRP A 956 11.00 -24.53 14.65
CA TRP A 956 9.93 -24.17 13.74
C TRP A 956 9.62 -25.25 12.71
N TYR A 957 10.65 -25.72 11.99
CA TYR A 957 10.43 -26.68 10.91
C TYR A 957 9.90 -28.02 11.46
N ASN A 958 10.40 -28.47 12.61
CA ASN A 958 10.00 -29.75 13.18
C ASN A 958 8.59 -29.68 13.83
N ARG A 959 8.20 -28.55 14.46
CA ARG A 959 6.81 -28.38 14.94
C ARG A 959 5.82 -28.41 13.77
N ALA A 960 6.08 -27.65 12.70
CA ALA A 960 5.22 -27.64 11.51
C ALA A 960 5.11 -29.03 10.86
N HIS A 961 6.25 -29.71 10.67
CA HIS A 961 6.29 -31.09 10.13
C HIS A 961 5.47 -32.07 10.95
N LEU A 962 5.60 -32.03 12.28
CA LEU A 962 4.88 -32.94 13.17
C LEU A 962 3.38 -32.63 13.23
N LEU A 963 2.98 -31.36 13.13
CA LEU A 963 1.56 -30.96 13.04
C LEU A 963 0.91 -31.45 11.75
N CYS A 964 1.57 -31.29 10.61
CA CYS A 964 1.10 -31.85 9.34
C CYS A 964 1.05 -33.39 9.38
N ALA A 965 2.08 -34.03 9.92
CA ALA A 965 2.10 -35.49 10.10
C ALA A 965 0.91 -35.95 10.96
N LEU A 966 0.64 -35.28 12.07
CA LEU A 966 -0.50 -35.57 12.94
C LEU A 966 -1.84 -35.43 12.22
N PHE A 967 -1.99 -34.42 11.38
CA PHE A 967 -3.20 -34.20 10.58
C PHE A 967 -3.41 -35.32 9.56
N PHE A 968 -2.45 -35.59 8.68
CA PHE A 968 -2.60 -36.59 7.62
C PHE A 968 -2.62 -38.04 8.14
N VAL A 969 -1.83 -38.33 9.17
CA VAL A 969 -1.88 -39.63 9.86
C VAL A 969 -3.14 -39.73 10.71
N GLY A 970 -3.69 -38.65 11.24
CA GLY A 970 -4.99 -38.65 11.93
C GLY A 970 -6.15 -39.00 11.01
N LEU A 971 -6.15 -38.46 9.79
CA LEU A 971 -7.24 -38.60 8.80
C LEU A 971 -7.27 -39.93 8.03
N GLY A 972 -6.38 -40.89 8.30
CA GLY A 972 -6.33 -42.12 7.49
C GLY A 972 -5.55 -41.98 6.18
N ILE A 973 -5.03 -40.78 5.86
CA ILE A 973 -4.48 -40.43 4.54
C ILE A 973 -3.04 -40.94 4.36
N ASP A 974 -2.23 -40.90 5.41
CA ASP A 974 -0.86 -41.42 5.37
C ASP A 974 -0.60 -42.39 6.54
N GLU A 975 0.33 -43.31 6.37
CA GLU A 975 0.86 -44.12 7.47
C GLU A 975 1.98 -43.37 8.21
N PRO A 976 2.16 -43.59 9.53
CA PRO A 976 3.19 -42.89 10.30
C PRO A 976 4.62 -43.00 9.75
N GLU A 977 4.96 -44.11 9.09
CA GLU A 977 6.27 -44.33 8.44
C GLU A 977 6.54 -43.39 7.27
N GLU A 978 5.48 -42.87 6.65
CA GLU A 978 5.56 -41.97 5.51
C GLU A 978 6.01 -40.56 5.92
N TRP A 979 6.01 -40.28 7.23
CA TRP A 979 6.44 -39.02 7.84
C TRP A 979 7.71 -39.21 8.68
N PRO A 980 8.88 -39.47 8.06
CA PRO A 980 10.13 -39.64 8.80
C PRO A 980 10.54 -38.33 9.51
N PRO A 981 11.37 -38.39 10.56
CA PRO A 981 11.90 -37.19 11.21
C PRO A 981 12.59 -36.27 10.20
N MET A 982 12.24 -34.98 10.26
CA MET A 982 12.75 -33.95 9.36
C MET A 982 14.26 -33.75 9.52
N PHE A 983 14.73 -33.79 10.76
CA PHE A 983 16.14 -33.77 11.12
C PHE A 983 16.66 -35.18 11.38
N GLY A 984 17.93 -35.41 11.05
CA GLY A 984 18.62 -36.66 11.37
C GLY A 984 19.03 -36.75 12.84
N ASP A 985 19.83 -37.75 13.15
CA ASP A 985 20.38 -37.92 14.50
C ASP A 985 21.56 -36.96 14.70
N ILE A 986 21.42 -36.01 15.63
CA ILE A 986 22.45 -35.02 15.95
C ILE A 986 23.79 -35.66 16.34
N ARG A 987 23.77 -36.88 16.90
CA ARG A 987 24.98 -37.64 17.24
C ARG A 987 25.84 -37.99 16.02
N GLN A 988 25.30 -37.85 14.81
CA GLN A 988 26.02 -38.06 13.55
C GLN A 988 26.68 -36.78 13.03
N ALA A 989 26.37 -35.61 13.58
CA ALA A 989 26.79 -34.28 13.14
C ALA A 989 28.18 -33.85 13.66
N TRP A 990 29.10 -34.80 13.80
CA TRP A 990 30.44 -34.53 14.36
C TRP A 990 31.41 -33.86 13.38
N ASN A 991 30.96 -33.29 12.27
CA ASN A 991 31.75 -32.37 11.43
C ASN A 991 30.80 -31.61 10.49
N ILE A 992 31.28 -30.58 9.78
CA ILE A 992 30.40 -29.69 9.01
C ILE A 992 29.73 -30.45 7.86
N ARG A 993 30.48 -31.32 7.17
CA ARG A 993 29.93 -32.17 6.11
C ARG A 993 28.78 -33.05 6.59
N ARG A 994 28.93 -33.69 7.76
CA ARG A 994 27.92 -34.58 8.34
C ARG A 994 26.81 -33.81 9.04
N PHE A 995 27.07 -32.62 9.56
CA PHE A 995 26.05 -31.72 10.06
C PHE A 995 25.01 -31.46 8.96
N TRP A 996 25.45 -30.97 7.79
CA TRP A 996 24.56 -30.77 6.65
C TRP A 996 24.02 -32.09 6.07
N SER A 997 24.87 -33.09 5.78
CA SER A 997 24.41 -34.30 5.06
C SER A 997 23.74 -35.40 5.91
N LYS A 998 23.85 -35.37 7.24
CA LYS A 998 23.32 -36.42 8.14
C LYS A 998 22.30 -35.90 9.17
N TYR A 999 22.37 -34.63 9.57
CA TYR A 999 21.53 -34.04 10.61
C TYR A 999 20.58 -32.95 10.08
N PHE A 1000 21.08 -31.80 9.64
CA PHE A 1000 20.30 -30.59 9.36
C PHE A 1000 19.37 -30.74 8.14
N ASP A 1001 19.67 -31.68 7.24
CA ASP A 1001 19.18 -31.62 5.87
C ASP A 1001 18.75 -33.02 5.35
N ARG A 1002 17.70 -33.61 5.94
CA ARG A 1002 17.19 -34.93 5.50
C ARG A 1002 16.00 -34.88 4.57
N LEU A 1003 15.09 -33.91 4.75
CA LEU A 1003 13.88 -33.75 3.94
C LEU A 1003 14.09 -32.66 2.87
N ILE A 1004 14.50 -31.45 3.28
CA ILE A 1004 14.76 -30.30 2.40
C ILE A 1004 15.88 -30.61 1.40
N TYR A 1005 17.03 -31.12 1.86
CA TYR A 1005 18.10 -31.63 0.99
C TYR A 1005 17.60 -32.60 -0.10
N ARG A 1006 16.63 -33.48 0.19
CA ARG A 1006 16.12 -34.43 -0.83
C ARG A 1006 15.34 -33.70 -1.92
N THR A 1007 14.50 -32.74 -1.52
CA THR A 1007 13.70 -31.95 -2.45
C THR A 1007 14.60 -31.03 -3.29
N VAL A 1008 15.53 -30.30 -2.66
CA VAL A 1008 16.44 -29.37 -3.34
C VAL A 1008 17.48 -30.08 -4.19
N CYS A 1009 18.03 -31.23 -3.76
CA CYS A 1009 18.92 -32.03 -4.60
C CYS A 1009 18.20 -32.62 -5.82
N GLY A 1010 16.94 -33.03 -5.68
CA GLY A 1010 16.13 -33.47 -6.81
C GLY A 1010 16.01 -32.38 -7.87
N THR A 1011 15.62 -31.17 -7.45
CA THR A 1011 15.53 -29.99 -8.33
C THR A 1011 16.90 -29.61 -8.92
N GLY A 1012 17.97 -29.62 -8.13
CA GLY A 1012 19.34 -29.34 -8.61
C GLY A 1012 19.83 -30.36 -9.64
N GLU A 1013 19.54 -31.66 -9.45
CA GLU A 1013 19.86 -32.69 -10.43
C GLU A 1013 19.03 -32.55 -11.71
N MET A 1014 17.78 -32.11 -11.59
CA MET A 1014 16.90 -31.83 -12.73
C MET A 1014 17.40 -30.63 -13.53
N MET A 1015 17.77 -29.52 -12.87
CA MET A 1015 18.35 -28.33 -13.51
C MET A 1015 19.67 -28.64 -14.21
N MET A 1016 20.58 -29.33 -13.53
CA MET A 1016 21.86 -29.78 -14.09
C MET A 1016 21.67 -30.62 -15.36
N GLN A 1017 20.67 -31.51 -15.38
CA GLN A 1017 20.35 -32.32 -16.55
C GLN A 1017 19.71 -31.50 -17.68
N ALA A 1018 18.87 -30.51 -17.35
CA ALA A 1018 18.23 -29.62 -18.34
C ALA A 1018 19.27 -28.76 -19.09
N VAL A 1019 20.33 -28.30 -18.40
CA VAL A 1019 21.41 -27.51 -19.02
C VAL A 1019 22.58 -28.37 -19.53
N GLY A 1020 22.44 -29.69 -19.59
CA GLY A 1020 23.46 -30.62 -20.12
C GLY A 1020 24.65 -30.90 -19.18
N LEU A 1021 24.71 -30.28 -18.00
CA LEU A 1021 25.72 -30.50 -16.97
C LEU A 1021 25.48 -31.83 -16.25
N GLY A 1022 25.95 -32.92 -16.84
CA GLY A 1022 25.74 -34.28 -16.28
C GLY A 1022 25.96 -35.41 -17.27
N ARG A 1023 26.27 -35.09 -18.53
CA ARG A 1023 26.71 -36.02 -19.57
C ARG A 1023 28.17 -35.73 -19.95
N GLY A 1024 28.91 -36.74 -20.38
CA GLY A 1024 30.32 -36.60 -20.80
C GLY A 1024 31.33 -36.47 -19.64
N PRO A 1025 32.46 -35.75 -19.81
CA PRO A 1025 33.66 -35.82 -18.94
C PRO A 1025 33.45 -35.37 -17.48
N PHE A 1026 32.27 -34.82 -17.14
CA PHE A 1026 31.93 -34.33 -15.81
C PHE A 1026 31.25 -35.37 -14.89
N MET A 1027 30.99 -36.59 -15.36
CA MET A 1027 30.36 -37.68 -14.59
C MET A 1027 31.02 -37.93 -13.22
N GLY A 1028 32.36 -37.87 -13.14
CA GLY A 1028 33.11 -38.06 -11.88
C GLY A 1028 33.05 -36.88 -10.90
N LYS A 1029 32.64 -35.68 -11.35
CA LYS A 1029 32.59 -34.44 -10.57
C LYS A 1029 31.17 -33.92 -10.31
N LYS A 1030 30.16 -34.59 -10.88
CA LYS A 1030 28.72 -34.24 -10.80
C LYS A 1030 28.26 -33.91 -9.38
N ARG A 1031 28.66 -34.71 -8.39
CA ARG A 1031 28.24 -34.55 -6.99
C ARG A 1031 28.75 -33.26 -6.34
N TRP A 1032 29.94 -32.80 -6.71
CA TRP A 1032 30.54 -31.58 -6.16
C TRP A 1032 29.93 -30.33 -6.80
N LEU A 1033 29.71 -30.36 -8.11
CA LEU A 1033 29.00 -29.31 -8.84
C LEU A 1033 27.56 -29.16 -8.32
N LEU A 1034 26.86 -30.28 -8.11
CA LEU A 1034 25.51 -30.28 -7.54
C LEU A 1034 25.49 -29.65 -6.15
N ASN A 1035 26.40 -30.06 -5.26
CA ASN A 1035 26.44 -29.51 -3.91
C ASN A 1035 26.74 -28.00 -3.91
N CYS A 1036 27.66 -27.53 -4.76
CA CYS A 1036 27.96 -26.10 -4.90
C CYS A 1036 26.73 -25.30 -5.34
N LEU A 1037 26.03 -25.81 -6.36
CA LEU A 1037 24.82 -25.20 -6.89
C LEU A 1037 23.70 -25.15 -5.84
N VAL A 1038 23.51 -26.23 -5.09
CA VAL A 1038 22.49 -26.32 -4.02
C VAL A 1038 22.73 -25.27 -2.93
N PHE A 1039 23.97 -25.13 -2.42
CA PHE A 1039 24.28 -24.11 -1.41
C PHE A 1039 24.15 -22.68 -1.95
N THR A 1040 24.46 -22.47 -3.23
CA THR A 1040 24.33 -21.15 -3.87
C THR A 1040 22.86 -20.76 -4.02
N ILE A 1041 22.03 -21.66 -4.57
CA ILE A 1041 20.58 -21.43 -4.71
C ILE A 1041 19.92 -21.24 -3.34
N SER A 1042 20.31 -22.03 -2.34
CA SER A 1042 19.84 -21.85 -0.97
C SER A 1042 20.19 -20.46 -0.43
N GLY A 1043 21.44 -20.00 -0.65
CA GLY A 1043 21.86 -18.65 -0.24
C GLY A 1043 21.02 -17.54 -0.87
N PHE A 1044 20.72 -17.64 -2.18
CA PHE A 1044 19.84 -16.69 -2.86
C PHE A 1044 18.41 -16.74 -2.33
N PHE A 1045 17.88 -17.92 -1.98
CA PHE A 1045 16.55 -18.01 -1.40
C PHE A 1045 16.47 -17.36 -0.03
N HIS A 1046 17.43 -17.63 0.85
CA HIS A 1046 17.46 -17.00 2.16
C HIS A 1046 17.59 -15.47 2.05
N ALA A 1047 18.49 -14.98 1.19
CA ALA A 1047 18.67 -13.56 0.95
C ALA A 1047 17.43 -12.88 0.32
N TYR A 1048 16.72 -13.60 -0.56
CA TYR A 1048 15.49 -13.09 -1.17
C TYR A 1048 14.31 -13.12 -0.19
N THR A 1049 14.23 -14.12 0.69
CA THR A 1049 13.26 -14.08 1.80
C THR A 1049 13.55 -12.89 2.71
N ASP A 1050 14.81 -12.65 3.08
CA ASP A 1050 15.20 -11.48 3.89
C ASP A 1050 14.73 -10.18 3.23
N TYR A 1051 14.98 -10.04 1.94
CA TYR A 1051 14.52 -8.92 1.14
C TYR A 1051 12.98 -8.76 1.18
N LEU A 1052 12.22 -9.84 0.99
CA LEU A 1052 10.75 -9.82 1.07
C LEU A 1052 10.21 -9.62 2.50
N ALA A 1053 11.02 -9.90 3.52
CA ALA A 1053 10.69 -9.62 4.91
C ALA A 1053 11.05 -8.18 5.33
N GLY A 1054 11.50 -7.33 4.39
CA GLY A 1054 11.89 -5.95 4.63
C GLY A 1054 13.33 -5.76 5.12
N ILE A 1055 14.15 -6.82 5.11
CA ILE A 1055 15.55 -6.78 5.52
C ILE A 1055 16.41 -6.55 4.27
N THR A 1056 16.63 -5.28 3.94
CA THR A 1056 17.25 -4.89 2.66
C THR A 1056 18.78 -4.86 2.69
N CYS A 1057 19.39 -4.77 3.87
CA CYS A 1057 20.84 -4.89 4.02
C CYS A 1057 21.28 -6.30 4.44
N GLY A 1058 22.43 -6.74 3.91
CA GLY A 1058 22.97 -8.08 4.19
C GLY A 1058 22.65 -9.17 3.17
N PHE A 1059 21.93 -8.88 2.09
CA PHE A 1059 21.61 -9.84 1.01
C PHE A 1059 22.82 -10.68 0.58
N TRP A 1060 23.92 -10.02 0.22
CA TRP A 1060 25.15 -10.70 -0.19
C TRP A 1060 25.88 -11.40 0.95
N TRP A 1061 25.71 -10.93 2.18
CA TRP A 1061 26.24 -11.60 3.37
C TRP A 1061 25.52 -12.92 3.65
N GLU A 1062 24.22 -12.96 3.42
CA GLU A 1062 23.43 -14.19 3.52
C GLU A 1062 23.82 -15.18 2.41
N VAL A 1063 23.89 -14.75 1.15
CA VAL A 1063 24.41 -15.59 0.05
C VAL A 1063 25.82 -16.11 0.36
N PHE A 1064 26.71 -15.24 0.84
CA PHE A 1064 28.07 -15.61 1.23
C PHE A 1064 28.09 -16.65 2.36
N SER A 1065 27.31 -16.47 3.43
CA SER A 1065 27.25 -17.40 4.57
C SER A 1065 26.88 -18.81 4.12
N TRP A 1066 25.94 -18.95 3.17
CA TRP A 1066 25.55 -20.24 2.61
C TRP A 1066 26.62 -20.84 1.70
N VAL A 1067 27.25 -20.05 0.83
CA VAL A 1067 28.34 -20.52 -0.04
C VAL A 1067 29.59 -20.91 0.76
N ALA A 1068 29.91 -20.18 1.84
CA ALA A 1068 31.05 -20.46 2.72
C ALA A 1068 30.96 -21.86 3.36
N ASN A 1069 29.75 -22.34 3.67
CA ASN A 1069 29.53 -23.71 4.16
C ASN A 1069 29.95 -24.78 3.14
N PHE A 1070 29.73 -24.56 1.84
CA PHE A 1070 30.22 -25.48 0.81
C PHE A 1070 31.76 -25.47 0.72
N VAL A 1071 32.36 -24.28 0.72
CA VAL A 1071 33.81 -24.10 0.63
C VAL A 1071 34.52 -24.84 1.76
N ILE A 1072 34.03 -24.74 2.99
CA ILE A 1072 34.65 -25.44 4.13
C ILE A 1072 34.43 -26.96 4.07
N ILE A 1073 33.30 -27.44 3.56
CA ILE A 1073 33.07 -28.88 3.35
C ILE A 1073 34.06 -29.45 2.33
N ALA A 1074 34.36 -28.70 1.27
CA ALA A 1074 35.37 -29.07 0.28
C ALA A 1074 36.76 -29.12 0.91
N PHE A 1075 37.14 -28.11 1.68
CA PHE A 1075 38.41 -28.07 2.40
C PHE A 1075 38.55 -29.22 3.41
N GLU A 1076 37.53 -29.44 4.26
CA GLU A 1076 37.51 -30.53 5.24
C GLU A 1076 37.65 -31.89 4.56
N THR A 1077 37.00 -32.08 3.40
CA THR A 1077 37.09 -33.34 2.66
C THR A 1077 38.48 -33.54 2.04
N LEU A 1078 39.12 -32.49 1.54
CA LEU A 1078 40.51 -32.55 1.06
C LEU A 1078 41.48 -32.83 2.21
N PHE A 1079 41.28 -32.20 3.37
CA PHE A 1079 42.09 -32.43 4.56
C PHE A 1079 41.97 -33.86 5.09
N LEU A 1080 40.75 -34.40 5.19
CA LEU A 1080 40.53 -35.79 5.59
C LEU A 1080 41.09 -36.78 4.55
N HIS A 1081 41.04 -36.43 3.26
CA HIS A 1081 41.69 -37.22 2.21
C HIS A 1081 43.22 -37.20 2.36
N TYR A 1082 43.80 -36.02 2.59
CA TYR A 1082 45.23 -35.85 2.86
C TYR A 1082 45.67 -36.66 4.09
N LEU A 1083 44.95 -36.56 5.21
CA LEU A 1083 45.24 -37.35 6.41
C LEU A 1083 45.10 -38.86 6.16
N LYS A 1084 44.10 -39.28 5.38
CA LYS A 1084 43.94 -40.69 5.04
C LYS A 1084 45.10 -41.22 4.18
N THR A 1085 45.58 -40.40 3.25
CA THR A 1085 46.64 -40.78 2.30
C THR A 1085 48.04 -40.70 2.91
N TYR A 1086 48.34 -39.65 3.67
CA TYR A 1086 49.69 -39.36 4.17
C TYR A 1086 49.85 -39.60 5.67
N CYS A 1087 48.77 -39.67 6.45
CA CYS A 1087 48.81 -39.87 7.92
C CYS A 1087 47.75 -40.88 8.42
N PRO A 1088 47.71 -42.13 7.91
CA PRO A 1088 46.60 -43.05 8.14
C PRO A 1088 46.36 -43.39 9.62
N ARG A 1089 47.41 -43.43 10.45
CA ARG A 1089 47.28 -43.64 11.91
C ARG A 1089 46.50 -42.51 12.58
N VAL A 1090 46.74 -41.26 12.20
CA VAL A 1090 46.03 -40.07 12.71
C VAL A 1090 44.58 -40.08 12.22
N TYR A 1091 44.37 -40.41 10.95
CA TYR A 1091 43.02 -40.54 10.39
C TYR A 1091 42.18 -41.60 11.14
N HIS A 1092 42.76 -42.76 11.44
CA HIS A 1092 42.06 -43.80 12.22
C HIS A 1092 41.80 -43.38 13.67
N ALA A 1093 42.74 -42.69 14.33
CA ALA A 1093 42.52 -42.14 15.67
C ALA A 1093 41.36 -41.11 15.70
N LEU A 1094 41.28 -40.25 14.67
CA LEU A 1094 40.20 -39.28 14.48
C LEU A 1094 38.84 -39.91 14.13
N SER A 1095 38.79 -41.19 13.77
CA SER A 1095 37.52 -41.89 13.50
C SER A 1095 36.84 -42.46 14.77
N GLY A 1096 37.55 -42.45 15.91
CA GLY A 1096 37.08 -42.91 17.21
C GLY A 1096 36.20 -41.90 17.97
N LYS A 1097 35.88 -42.18 19.25
CA LYS A 1097 35.06 -41.29 20.09
C LYS A 1097 35.68 -39.90 20.26
N ILE A 1098 37.00 -39.83 20.49
CA ILE A 1098 37.74 -38.58 20.69
C ILE A 1098 37.69 -37.71 19.42
N GLY A 1099 37.91 -38.29 18.25
CA GLY A 1099 37.83 -37.55 17.00
C GLY A 1099 36.42 -37.06 16.66
N LYS A 1100 35.37 -37.79 17.07
CA LYS A 1100 33.99 -37.28 16.99
C LYS A 1100 33.77 -36.07 17.90
N THR A 1101 34.30 -36.08 19.12
CA THR A 1101 34.23 -34.92 20.02
C THR A 1101 34.97 -33.72 19.43
N ILE A 1102 36.19 -33.91 18.94
CA ILE A 1102 36.96 -32.85 18.25
C ILE A 1102 36.17 -32.30 17.06
N GLY A 1103 35.55 -33.17 16.30
CA GLY A 1103 34.76 -32.77 15.15
C GLY A 1103 33.45 -32.05 15.51
N PHE A 1104 32.79 -32.38 16.63
CA PHE A 1104 31.67 -31.60 17.15
C PHE A 1104 32.10 -30.19 17.55
N ILE A 1105 33.24 -30.06 18.22
CA ILE A 1105 33.84 -28.77 18.58
C ILE A 1105 34.13 -27.98 17.30
N TRP A 1106 34.75 -28.60 16.29
CA TRP A 1106 35.00 -27.97 14.99
C TRP A 1106 33.72 -27.47 14.32
N GLY A 1107 32.67 -28.29 14.25
CA GLY A 1107 31.39 -27.91 13.67
C GLY A 1107 30.75 -26.74 14.40
N PHE A 1108 30.74 -26.77 15.74
CA PHE A 1108 30.23 -25.68 16.55
C PHE A 1108 31.06 -24.39 16.39
N SER A 1109 32.39 -24.49 16.41
CA SER A 1109 33.30 -23.35 16.20
C SER A 1109 33.10 -22.69 14.83
N TRP A 1110 32.78 -23.47 13.79
CA TRP A 1110 32.45 -22.93 12.48
C TRP A 1110 31.16 -22.12 12.49
N VAL A 1111 30.07 -22.68 13.05
CA VAL A 1111 28.78 -21.97 13.17
C VAL A 1111 28.95 -20.72 14.02
N TRP A 1112 29.66 -20.82 15.14
CA TRP A 1112 30.01 -19.70 16.01
C TRP A 1112 30.75 -18.57 15.29
N TRP A 1113 31.58 -18.88 14.30
CA TRP A 1113 32.30 -17.90 13.51
C TRP A 1113 31.49 -17.32 12.35
N VAL A 1114 30.73 -18.15 11.63
CA VAL A 1114 30.04 -17.74 10.40
C VAL A 1114 28.69 -17.07 10.69
N THR A 1115 27.94 -17.54 11.68
CA THR A 1115 26.57 -17.05 11.98
C THR A 1115 26.53 -15.55 12.27
N PRO A 1116 27.42 -14.97 13.12
CA PRO A 1116 27.42 -13.53 13.37
C PRO A 1116 27.66 -12.67 12.14
N LYS A 1117 28.27 -13.22 11.08
CA LYS A 1117 28.58 -12.45 9.88
C LYS A 1117 27.39 -12.21 8.97
N SER A 1118 26.38 -13.07 9.02
CA SER A 1118 25.07 -12.73 8.44
C SER A 1118 24.11 -12.21 9.50
N GLN A 1119 23.91 -12.94 10.60
CA GLN A 1119 22.86 -12.60 11.56
C GLN A 1119 23.04 -11.24 12.25
N PHE A 1120 24.27 -10.79 12.58
CA PHE A 1120 24.44 -9.45 13.16
C PHE A 1120 24.14 -8.37 12.12
N VAL A 1121 24.51 -8.61 10.86
CA VAL A 1121 24.19 -7.72 9.75
C VAL A 1121 22.67 -7.64 9.61
N THR A 1122 22.00 -8.78 9.47
CA THR A 1122 20.53 -8.90 9.40
C THR A 1122 19.83 -8.19 10.56
N LEU A 1123 20.25 -8.42 11.81
CA LEU A 1123 19.59 -7.83 12.99
C LEU A 1123 19.73 -6.31 13.10
N ARG A 1124 20.80 -5.73 12.57
CA ARG A 1124 20.96 -4.26 12.49
C ARG A 1124 20.17 -3.64 11.35
N CYS A 1125 19.68 -4.47 10.44
CA CYS A 1125 18.81 -4.09 9.33
C CYS A 1125 17.33 -4.18 9.68
N ILE A 1126 16.99 -4.71 10.86
CA ILE A 1126 15.63 -4.72 11.38
C ILE A 1126 15.40 -3.36 12.07
N PRO A 1127 14.37 -2.58 11.66
CA PRO A 1127 14.11 -1.24 12.17
C PRO A 1127 13.73 -1.19 13.66
#